data_AF-A0A835XXB5-F1
#
_entry.id   AF-A0A835XXB5-F1
#
_cell.length_a   1.000
_cell.length_b   1.000
_cell.length_c   1.000
_cell.angle_alpha   90.00
_cell.angle_beta   90.00
_cell.angle_gamma   90.00
#
_symmetry.space_group_name_H-M   'P 1'
#
loop_
_entity.id
_entity.type
_entity.pdbx_description
1 polymer ?
#
loop_
_entity_poly.entity_id
_entity_poly.type
_entity_poly.pdbx_seq_one_letter_code
_entity_poly.pdbx_strand_id
1 'polypeptide(L)'
;MSVDMRAPSRRGYGHVLALLAAALLLASNRPAAFIATAAASTASTTEYDYAALLDASFFFYEAQQSGPLPPWNRAGRWQPGGWRDAAYMDDGKDIGANLTGGWFDAGDHMKFQLPYGWAASTLAWALADFPAAFADPPALRGVALRNLEYAADYIVRSHINASDVPSENTYVAQVGDTDTDHARWCRPEQCPAVEGPYRPTWLATPARPGSDVVGEAVASLAAVAMVLRASDPASPRAEELLRHARQLYGFAWSYPGTWEIPSGDYPYRYGNHEWVDDMLWAAAWMCRAHPPGTPSGAPSAPSTYCGDAAALWSRGSGMGIGWCPGMDWDNAFNEASVMMLGMGDRLGASLLSGVRTRMAQNLNLWHVGIQCTAPPPGYDANGDGIVDDGRICYSPRGLAHQMQWGTLRVTANAAALKLSFAQALAATGVPTDAVEAQRQRCWARRQIRLMLGDWGRSFVVGMGSPPPTRPHHSSAMCDPDPATPCDGATAALDRPNPSVLRGALVGGPRKDDSYEDNRMDYILNEVAIDYNAGFTVALAALQQLGRADVTDWDAYCGPFPSPSPSPSPSPSPSPSATPSPSPSPSPSPSPTPTPSPSPSPSPTPPPSPSPSPSPSATPTPSPSASPSPSGSGLCPAARWECGACDAPTPPGSPLAPARPACYACVNARGSAPSWQCHACLQKPAYTADQAATCLSCVAAGGDAWACQQTCTDLTTDPDLLPICSACASDPAVMAAGAWRCGSCMEAAVRANGADAVSGCSACVRAGRESWACSACGAKADAAARNACLACVLSSSAQWSCVV
;
A
#
# COMPACT_ATOMS: atom_id res chain seq x y z
N MET A 1 -76.16 -44.45 -36.54
CA MET A 1 -75.53 -43.22 -37.08
C MET A 1 -74.57 -42.70 -36.02
N SER A 2 -73.36 -42.31 -36.41
CA SER A 2 -72.31 -41.59 -35.65
C SER A 2 -72.23 -41.87 -34.12
N VAL A 3 -71.40 -42.79 -33.60
CA VAL A 3 -69.92 -42.85 -33.61
C VAL A 3 -69.33 -41.61 -32.89
N ASP A 4 -68.90 -41.59 -31.60
CA ASP A 4 -68.02 -42.51 -30.79
C ASP A 4 -66.53 -42.34 -31.23
N MET A 5 -65.46 -42.22 -30.41
CA MET A 5 -65.12 -42.67 -29.06
C MET A 5 -64.08 -41.71 -28.38
N ARG A 6 -63.57 -41.84 -27.13
CA ARG A 6 -64.04 -42.29 -25.79
C ARG A 6 -62.97 -41.91 -24.74
N ALA A 7 -63.38 -41.75 -23.48
CA ALA A 7 -62.58 -42.13 -22.30
C ALA A 7 -63.30 -43.29 -21.58
N PRO A 8 -62.60 -44.07 -20.73
CA PRO A 8 -63.10 -44.24 -19.34
C PRO A 8 -61.97 -44.44 -18.30
N SER A 9 -62.36 -44.74 -17.04
CA SER A 9 -61.45 -44.81 -15.87
C SER A 9 -61.80 -45.94 -14.88
N ARG A 10 -60.92 -46.14 -13.88
CA ARG A 10 -61.09 -46.83 -12.57
C ARG A 10 -61.20 -48.37 -12.50
N ARG A 11 -60.39 -48.95 -11.59
CA ARG A 11 -60.65 -49.96 -10.51
C ARG A 11 -59.30 -50.53 -10.01
N GLY A 12 -59.08 -51.00 -8.78
CA GLY A 12 -59.89 -51.04 -7.54
C GLY A 12 -59.36 -52.07 -6.52
N TYR A 13 -59.73 -51.96 -5.23
CA TYR A 13 -59.42 -52.90 -4.10
C TYR A 13 -57.94 -52.98 -3.65
N GLY A 14 -57.57 -53.39 -2.41
CA GLY A 14 -58.33 -53.79 -1.21
C GLY A 14 -57.46 -53.90 0.07
N HIS A 15 -58.03 -54.22 1.23
CA HIS A 15 -57.31 -54.39 2.53
C HIS A 15 -56.73 -55.81 2.73
N VAL A 16 -55.79 -55.98 3.69
CA VAL A 16 -55.81 -56.94 4.86
C VAL A 16 -54.39 -57.14 5.46
N LEU A 17 -54.32 -57.53 6.75
CA LEU A 17 -53.14 -57.89 7.59
C LEU A 17 -52.19 -56.74 8.02
N ALA A 18 -51.52 -56.80 9.18
CA ALA A 18 -51.98 -56.79 10.59
C ALA A 18 -50.88 -57.32 11.55
N LEU A 19 -50.74 -56.69 12.72
CA LEU A 19 -50.14 -57.18 13.99
C LEU A 19 -48.65 -57.58 14.08
N LEU A 20 -47.90 -56.85 14.92
CA LEU A 20 -47.29 -57.31 16.20
C LEU A 20 -46.54 -56.09 16.82
N ALA A 21 -47.01 -55.52 17.95
CA ALA A 21 -46.54 -55.78 19.33
C ALA A 21 -45.22 -55.04 19.71
N ALA A 22 -45.02 -54.48 20.92
CA ALA A 22 -45.80 -54.57 22.17
C ALA A 22 -45.70 -53.33 23.08
N ALA A 23 -46.69 -53.20 23.98
CA ALA A 23 -46.67 -52.69 25.37
C ALA A 23 -46.03 -51.35 25.80
N LEU A 24 -46.67 -50.72 26.79
CA LEU A 24 -46.27 -49.51 27.51
C LEU A 24 -45.20 -49.77 28.60
N LEU A 25 -44.42 -48.72 28.88
CA LEU A 25 -43.92 -48.25 30.20
C LEU A 25 -43.48 -49.26 31.28
N LEU A 26 -42.24 -49.10 31.78
CA LEU A 26 -41.96 -48.75 33.19
C LEU A 26 -40.46 -48.44 33.46
N ALA A 27 -40.17 -47.86 34.64
CA ALA A 27 -38.86 -47.81 35.32
C ALA A 27 -37.68 -46.94 34.77
N SER A 28 -37.79 -45.63 34.97
CA SER A 28 -36.84 -44.78 35.74
C SER A 28 -35.30 -44.82 35.55
N ASN A 29 -34.74 -43.60 35.40
CA ASN A 29 -33.46 -43.10 35.94
C ASN A 29 -32.11 -43.71 35.52
N ARG A 30 -31.43 -43.02 34.59
CA ARG A 30 -30.09 -42.40 34.80
C ARG A 30 -29.82 -41.33 33.74
N PRO A 31 -28.97 -40.32 34.00
CA PRO A 31 -28.72 -39.25 33.04
C PRO A 31 -27.83 -39.74 31.88
N ALA A 32 -28.34 -39.65 30.65
CA ALA A 32 -27.48 -39.71 29.47
C ALA A 32 -26.70 -38.41 29.37
N ALA A 33 -25.38 -38.48 29.19
CA ALA A 33 -24.59 -37.31 28.86
C ALA A 33 -25.00 -36.80 27.49
N PHE A 34 -25.41 -35.54 27.39
CA PHE A 34 -25.51 -34.86 26.10
C PHE A 34 -24.11 -34.69 25.54
N ILE A 35 -23.67 -35.64 24.71
CA ILE A 35 -22.62 -35.40 23.74
C ILE A 35 -23.22 -34.39 22.76
N ALA A 36 -23.00 -33.12 23.03
CA ALA A 36 -23.22 -32.06 22.06
C ALA A 36 -22.26 -32.31 20.91
N THR A 37 -22.75 -32.95 19.85
CA THR A 37 -22.08 -32.98 18.56
C THR A 37 -22.02 -31.55 18.06
N ALA A 38 -20.92 -30.86 18.39
CA ALA A 38 -20.58 -29.59 17.79
C ALA A 38 -20.48 -29.81 16.28
N ALA A 39 -21.55 -29.46 15.56
CA ALA A 39 -21.50 -29.39 14.11
C ALA A 39 -20.41 -28.38 13.78
N ALA A 40 -19.31 -28.84 13.21
CA ALA A 40 -18.24 -27.96 12.76
C ALA A 40 -18.87 -26.93 11.83
N SER A 41 -18.74 -25.65 12.18
CA SER A 41 -19.33 -24.57 11.41
C SER A 41 -18.72 -24.58 10.01
N THR A 42 -19.51 -25.01 9.02
CA THR A 42 -19.14 -24.90 7.61
C THR A 42 -18.91 -23.42 7.33
N ALA A 43 -17.65 -23.03 7.14
CA ALA A 43 -17.31 -21.67 6.74
C ALA A 43 -18.10 -21.32 5.47
N SER A 44 -18.69 -20.13 5.41
CA SER A 44 -19.68 -19.81 4.38
C SER A 44 -19.05 -19.89 2.99
N THR A 45 -19.61 -20.73 2.13
CA THR A 45 -19.18 -20.96 0.75
C THR A 45 -19.68 -19.83 -0.17
N THR A 46 -19.43 -18.59 0.27
CA THR A 46 -19.94 -17.34 -0.32
C THR A 46 -18.83 -16.31 -0.34
N GLU A 47 -18.76 -15.53 -1.41
CA GLU A 47 -17.85 -14.38 -1.48
C GLU A 47 -18.40 -13.20 -0.66
N TYR A 48 -17.52 -12.29 -0.25
CA TYR A 48 -17.91 -11.07 0.45
C TYR A 48 -18.62 -10.09 -0.49
N ASP A 49 -19.54 -9.28 0.04
CA ASP A 49 -20.18 -8.20 -0.72
C ASP A 49 -19.20 -7.03 -0.90
N TYR A 50 -18.39 -7.14 -1.96
CA TYR A 50 -17.42 -6.12 -2.32
C TYR A 50 -18.08 -4.79 -2.75
N ALA A 51 -19.36 -4.79 -3.18
CA ALA A 51 -20.09 -3.53 -3.45
C ALA A 51 -20.47 -2.79 -2.17
N ALA A 52 -20.95 -3.50 -1.15
CA ALA A 52 -21.21 -2.91 0.17
C ALA A 52 -19.92 -2.41 0.86
N LEU A 53 -18.80 -3.10 0.64
CA LEU A 53 -17.49 -2.68 1.12
C LEU A 53 -16.94 -1.45 0.38
N LEU A 54 -17.17 -1.34 -0.94
CA LEU A 54 -16.88 -0.11 -1.69
C LEU A 54 -17.72 1.06 -1.18
N ASP A 55 -19.03 0.89 -1.00
CA ASP A 55 -19.91 1.94 -0.44
C ASP A 55 -19.46 2.42 0.95
N ALA A 56 -19.02 1.47 1.78
CA ALA A 56 -18.45 1.75 3.09
C ALA A 56 -17.11 2.49 2.99
N SER A 57 -16.19 2.09 2.10
CA SER A 57 -14.93 2.80 1.92
C SER A 57 -15.14 4.26 1.49
N PHE A 58 -16.06 4.52 0.56
CA PHE A 58 -16.42 5.91 0.23
C PHE A 58 -17.18 6.65 1.33
N PHE A 59 -17.84 5.95 2.27
CA PHE A 59 -18.39 6.57 3.48
C PHE A 59 -17.28 7.00 4.45
N PHE A 60 -16.18 6.27 4.55
CA PHE A 60 -15.01 6.71 5.31
C PHE A 60 -14.45 8.03 4.75
N TYR A 61 -14.23 8.14 3.43
CA TYR A 61 -13.82 9.43 2.82
C TYR A 61 -14.84 10.56 3.03
N GLU A 62 -16.14 10.27 3.10
CA GLU A 62 -17.16 11.25 3.51
C GLU A 62 -17.01 11.66 4.99
N ALA A 63 -16.65 10.73 5.86
CA ALA A 63 -16.39 10.99 7.28
C ALA A 63 -15.07 11.74 7.53
N GLN A 64 -14.11 11.71 6.60
CA GLN A 64 -12.89 12.52 6.65
C GLN A 64 -13.07 13.97 6.16
N GLN A 65 -14.19 14.35 5.51
CA GLN A 65 -14.30 15.68 4.87
C GLN A 65 -14.15 16.85 5.86
N SER A 66 -13.43 17.90 5.45
CA SER A 66 -13.15 19.13 6.21
C SER A 66 -13.83 20.34 5.54
N GLY A 67 -13.92 21.50 6.18
CA GLY A 67 -14.61 22.67 5.61
C GLY A 67 -16.14 22.51 5.56
N PRO A 68 -16.81 23.13 4.56
CA PRO A 68 -18.26 23.01 4.40
C PRO A 68 -18.62 21.62 3.85
N LEU A 69 -19.30 20.82 4.67
CA LEU A 69 -19.80 19.52 4.26
C LEU A 69 -20.98 19.69 3.29
N PRO A 70 -20.98 19.04 2.11
CA PRO A 70 -22.02 19.20 1.10
C PRO A 70 -23.28 18.39 1.48
N PRO A 71 -24.50 18.78 1.07
CA PRO A 71 -25.74 18.12 1.50
C PRO A 71 -25.81 16.60 1.25
N TRP A 72 -25.06 16.11 0.24
CA TRP A 72 -24.98 14.69 -0.12
C TRP A 72 -24.03 13.85 0.74
N ASN A 73 -23.20 14.47 1.59
CA ASN A 73 -22.30 13.76 2.51
C ASN A 73 -23.14 13.00 3.55
N ARG A 74 -22.94 11.68 3.62
CA ARG A 74 -23.70 10.75 4.47
C ARG A 74 -23.24 10.70 5.92
N ALA A 75 -22.02 11.15 6.21
CA ALA A 75 -21.52 11.34 7.56
C ALA A 75 -22.01 12.66 8.18
N GLY A 76 -22.47 13.63 7.38
CA GLY A 76 -23.04 14.89 7.85
C GLY A 76 -24.29 14.69 8.71
N ARG A 77 -24.33 15.32 9.89
CA ARG A 77 -25.34 15.18 10.97
C ARG A 77 -26.81 15.42 10.61
N TRP A 78 -27.11 15.92 9.41
CA TRP A 78 -28.48 16.04 8.89
C TRP A 78 -28.96 14.76 8.19
N GLN A 79 -28.07 13.82 7.92
CA GLN A 79 -28.38 12.50 7.36
C GLN A 79 -28.69 11.49 8.48
N PRO A 80 -29.51 10.45 8.21
CA PRO A 80 -29.80 9.41 9.20
C PRO A 80 -28.53 8.68 9.65
N GLY A 81 -28.14 8.85 10.92
CA GLY A 81 -26.92 8.28 11.48
C GLY A 81 -25.64 9.06 11.19
N GLY A 82 -25.73 10.25 10.59
CA GLY A 82 -24.60 11.18 10.48
C GLY A 82 -24.24 11.82 11.81
N TRP A 83 -22.99 12.24 11.95
CA TRP A 83 -22.38 12.75 13.20
C TRP A 83 -21.31 13.83 12.97
N ARG A 84 -20.88 14.08 11.72
CA ARG A 84 -19.96 15.16 11.34
C ARG A 84 -20.70 16.48 11.11
N ASP A 85 -20.04 17.61 11.38
CA ASP A 85 -20.47 18.95 10.98
C ASP A 85 -19.35 19.69 10.23
N ALA A 86 -19.65 20.89 9.71
CA ALA A 86 -18.69 21.74 9.01
C ALA A 86 -17.61 22.29 9.96
N ALA A 87 -16.34 22.22 9.55
CA ALA A 87 -15.18 22.48 10.41
C ALA A 87 -14.10 23.33 9.73
N TYR A 88 -13.26 24.01 10.52
CA TYR A 88 -12.12 24.83 10.06
C TYR A 88 -12.42 25.75 8.86
N MET A 89 -13.51 26.50 8.97
CA MET A 89 -13.98 27.44 7.93
C MET A 89 -13.04 28.64 7.67
N ASP A 90 -11.96 28.76 8.44
CA ASP A 90 -10.92 29.78 8.32
C ASP A 90 -9.61 29.25 7.68
N ASP A 91 -9.53 27.98 7.23
CA ASP A 91 -8.31 27.42 6.60
C ASP A 91 -7.87 28.27 5.37
N GLY A 92 -6.59 28.68 5.34
CA GLY A 92 -5.99 29.51 4.30
C GLY A 92 -6.07 31.03 4.51
N LYS A 93 -6.83 31.49 5.52
CA LYS A 93 -7.00 32.90 5.88
C LYS A 93 -5.70 33.62 6.27
N ASP A 94 -4.73 32.86 6.77
CA ASP A 94 -3.39 33.33 7.11
C ASP A 94 -2.58 33.80 5.90
N ILE A 95 -2.79 33.18 4.73
CA ILE A 95 -2.22 33.61 3.44
C ILE A 95 -3.21 34.40 2.55
N GLY A 96 -4.41 34.71 3.07
CA GLY A 96 -5.46 35.41 2.32
C GLY A 96 -6.20 34.55 1.28
N ALA A 97 -6.10 33.23 1.36
CA ALA A 97 -6.75 32.26 0.48
C ALA A 97 -8.02 31.65 1.12
N ASN A 98 -8.77 30.87 0.34
CA ASN A 98 -9.80 29.97 0.84
C ASN A 98 -9.34 28.52 0.61
N LEU A 99 -8.95 27.84 1.69
CA LEU A 99 -8.49 26.45 1.67
C LEU A 99 -9.46 25.51 2.40
N THR A 100 -10.73 25.91 2.53
CA THR A 100 -11.77 25.03 3.07
C THR A 100 -12.09 23.87 2.13
N GLY A 101 -12.58 22.75 2.67
CA GLY A 101 -12.77 21.50 1.95
C GLY A 101 -11.60 20.53 2.12
N GLY A 102 -11.61 19.48 1.30
CA GLY A 102 -10.64 18.39 1.35
C GLY A 102 -10.97 17.37 2.44
N TRP A 103 -10.00 16.50 2.74
CA TRP A 103 -10.11 15.46 3.77
C TRP A 103 -9.10 15.74 4.88
N PHE A 104 -9.46 15.40 6.11
CA PHE A 104 -8.49 15.14 7.16
C PHE A 104 -7.74 13.84 6.85
N ASP A 105 -6.47 13.81 7.22
CA ASP A 105 -5.56 12.74 6.86
C ASP A 105 -5.91 11.41 7.56
N ALA A 106 -5.84 11.40 8.89
CA ALA A 106 -5.92 10.19 9.69
C ALA A 106 -6.97 10.29 10.81
N GLY A 107 -6.56 9.97 12.03
CA GLY A 107 -7.34 10.19 13.24
C GLY A 107 -7.39 11.63 13.75
N ASP A 108 -6.64 12.51 13.10
CA ASP A 108 -6.40 13.90 13.46
C ASP A 108 -7.27 14.86 12.61
N HIS A 109 -6.86 16.12 12.53
CA HIS A 109 -7.51 17.12 11.68
C HIS A 109 -6.54 17.81 10.71
N MET A 110 -5.39 17.20 10.44
CA MET A 110 -4.36 17.73 9.54
C MET A 110 -4.73 17.49 8.07
N LYS A 111 -4.14 18.30 7.19
CA LYS A 111 -4.29 18.19 5.73
C LYS A 111 -2.92 18.14 5.07
N PHE A 112 -2.32 16.95 5.02
CA PHE A 112 -1.03 16.68 4.40
C PHE A 112 -1.21 16.30 2.93
N GLN A 113 -0.57 17.01 2.00
CA GLN A 113 -0.95 16.92 0.59
C GLN A 113 -0.34 15.74 -0.18
N LEU A 114 0.72 15.13 0.34
CA LEU A 114 1.34 13.92 -0.22
C LEU A 114 0.40 12.70 -0.14
N PRO A 115 0.02 12.19 1.06
CA PRO A 115 -0.94 11.07 1.16
C PRO A 115 -2.33 11.43 0.61
N TYR A 116 -2.73 12.69 0.70
CA TYR A 116 -4.02 13.17 0.18
C TYR A 116 -4.11 13.12 -1.34
N GLY A 117 -3.08 13.60 -2.06
CA GLY A 117 -3.02 13.48 -3.51
C GLY A 117 -2.90 12.03 -3.95
N TRP A 118 -2.05 11.25 -3.29
CA TRP A 118 -1.90 9.81 -3.55
C TRP A 118 -3.20 9.03 -3.35
N ALA A 119 -3.96 9.31 -2.29
CA ALA A 119 -5.27 8.71 -2.05
C ALA A 119 -6.29 9.14 -3.13
N ALA A 120 -6.34 10.42 -3.51
CA ALA A 120 -7.27 10.90 -4.52
C ALA A 120 -6.96 10.35 -5.93
N SER A 121 -5.69 10.29 -6.33
CA SER A 121 -5.23 9.69 -7.59
C SER A 121 -5.50 8.18 -7.64
N THR A 122 -5.26 7.48 -6.52
CA THR A 122 -5.55 6.04 -6.35
C THR A 122 -7.05 5.71 -6.38
N LEU A 123 -7.90 6.51 -5.73
CA LEU A 123 -9.36 6.33 -5.80
C LEU A 123 -9.90 6.55 -7.22
N ALA A 124 -9.33 7.50 -7.97
CA ALA A 124 -9.65 7.68 -9.37
C ALA A 124 -9.15 6.52 -10.24
N TRP A 125 -8.01 5.90 -9.90
CA TRP A 125 -7.51 4.69 -10.56
C TRP A 125 -8.53 3.53 -10.48
N ALA A 126 -9.14 3.33 -9.31
CA ALA A 126 -10.18 2.30 -9.14
C ALA A 126 -11.33 2.46 -10.15
N LEU A 127 -11.79 3.69 -10.40
CA LEU A 127 -12.86 3.97 -11.36
C LEU A 127 -12.42 3.96 -12.83
N ALA A 128 -11.12 4.13 -13.10
CA ALA A 128 -10.54 4.12 -14.44
C ALA A 128 -10.28 2.70 -14.96
N ASP A 129 -9.82 1.78 -14.11
CA ASP A 129 -9.42 0.41 -14.51
C ASP A 129 -10.51 -0.63 -14.18
N PHE A 130 -11.34 -0.37 -13.17
CA PHE A 130 -12.43 -1.24 -12.72
C PHE A 130 -13.84 -0.61 -12.81
N PRO A 131 -14.22 0.06 -13.92
CA PRO A 131 -15.46 0.82 -14.01
C PRO A 131 -16.73 -0.01 -13.81
N ALA A 132 -16.72 -1.31 -14.12
CA ALA A 132 -17.89 -2.18 -13.95
C ALA A 132 -18.13 -2.58 -12.48
N ALA A 133 -17.15 -2.39 -11.59
CA ALA A 133 -17.35 -2.56 -10.15
C ALA A 133 -18.42 -1.59 -9.60
N PHE A 134 -18.45 -0.38 -10.16
CA PHE A 134 -19.29 0.75 -9.74
C PHE A 134 -20.68 0.78 -10.42
N ALA A 135 -20.99 -0.19 -11.29
CA ALA A 135 -22.19 -0.19 -12.11
C ALA A 135 -23.48 -0.54 -11.34
N ASP A 136 -23.37 -1.30 -10.27
CA ASP A 136 -24.50 -1.76 -9.44
C ASP A 136 -24.02 -2.05 -8.00
N PRO A 137 -24.63 -1.45 -6.96
CA PRO A 137 -25.82 -0.60 -7.00
C PRO A 137 -25.58 0.71 -7.77
N PRO A 138 -26.49 1.15 -8.68
CA PRO A 138 -26.20 2.25 -9.63
C PRO A 138 -25.81 3.60 -9.00
N ALA A 139 -26.12 3.80 -7.72
CA ALA A 139 -25.70 4.98 -6.96
C ALA A 139 -24.18 5.01 -6.65
N LEU A 140 -23.50 3.85 -6.64
CA LEU A 140 -22.11 3.71 -6.18
C LEU A 140 -21.12 4.50 -7.02
N ARG A 141 -21.26 4.49 -8.36
CA ARG A 141 -20.46 5.38 -9.24
C ARG A 141 -20.66 6.86 -8.89
N GLY A 142 -21.91 7.27 -8.58
CA GLY A 142 -22.21 8.64 -8.19
C GLY A 142 -21.67 9.02 -6.81
N VAL A 143 -21.62 8.08 -5.86
CA VAL A 143 -20.97 8.26 -4.54
C VAL A 143 -19.47 8.47 -4.70
N ALA A 144 -18.81 7.65 -5.51
CA ALA A 144 -17.38 7.77 -5.77
C ALA A 144 -17.02 9.06 -6.53
N LEU A 145 -17.74 9.39 -7.61
CA LEU A 145 -17.54 10.62 -8.37
C LEU A 145 -17.61 11.87 -7.49
N ARG A 146 -18.62 11.98 -6.61
CA ARG A 146 -18.76 13.15 -5.72
C ARG A 146 -17.62 13.28 -4.71
N ASN A 147 -17.08 12.17 -4.21
CA ASN A 147 -15.89 12.20 -3.35
C ASN A 147 -14.64 12.65 -4.12
N LEU A 148 -14.44 12.15 -5.34
CA LEU A 148 -13.34 12.57 -6.21
C LEU A 148 -13.43 14.04 -6.63
N GLU A 149 -14.63 14.53 -6.94
CA GLU A 149 -14.89 15.95 -7.23
C GLU A 149 -14.60 16.81 -6.00
N TYR A 150 -15.06 16.42 -4.81
CA TYR A 150 -14.78 17.12 -3.55
C TYR A 150 -13.28 17.15 -3.22
N ALA A 151 -12.56 16.09 -3.56
CA ALA A 151 -11.12 16.01 -3.37
C ALA A 151 -10.37 16.97 -4.31
N ALA A 152 -10.67 16.89 -5.61
CA ALA A 152 -10.09 17.73 -6.65
C ALA A 152 -10.43 19.22 -6.47
N ASP A 153 -11.60 19.53 -5.89
CA ASP A 153 -12.01 20.87 -5.47
C ASP A 153 -10.99 21.54 -4.53
N TYR A 154 -10.48 20.80 -3.55
CA TYR A 154 -9.47 21.30 -2.62
C TYR A 154 -8.08 21.39 -3.28
N ILE A 155 -7.72 20.47 -4.19
CA ILE A 155 -6.46 20.56 -4.96
C ILE A 155 -6.46 21.80 -5.87
N VAL A 156 -7.58 22.10 -6.52
CA VAL A 156 -7.75 23.34 -7.31
C VAL A 156 -7.61 24.58 -6.43
N ARG A 157 -8.24 24.60 -5.24
CA ARG A 157 -8.08 25.70 -4.26
C ARG A 157 -6.67 25.82 -3.69
N SER A 158 -5.93 24.72 -3.63
CA SER A 158 -4.54 24.65 -3.17
C SER A 158 -3.54 25.23 -4.19
N HIS A 159 -3.95 25.45 -5.44
CA HIS A 159 -3.12 26.04 -6.49
C HIS A 159 -3.24 27.58 -6.49
N ILE A 160 -2.56 28.22 -5.53
CA ILE A 160 -2.79 29.62 -5.13
C ILE A 160 -2.60 30.64 -6.26
N ASN A 161 -1.48 30.55 -7.00
CA ASN A 161 -1.15 31.50 -8.09
C ASN A 161 -1.03 30.79 -9.44
N ALA A 162 -2.14 30.17 -9.87
CA ALA A 162 -2.21 29.34 -11.07
C ALA A 162 -1.84 30.10 -12.36
N SER A 163 -0.72 29.72 -12.98
CA SER A 163 -0.16 30.36 -14.18
C SER A 163 0.47 29.36 -15.15
N ASP A 164 0.39 29.66 -16.44
CA ASP A 164 1.13 28.92 -17.48
C ASP A 164 2.65 29.21 -17.45
N VAL A 165 3.11 30.13 -16.59
CA VAL A 165 4.52 30.42 -16.33
C VAL A 165 4.99 29.66 -15.08
N PRO A 166 5.88 28.65 -15.19
CA PRO A 166 6.28 27.80 -14.06
C PRO A 166 6.77 28.55 -12.81
N SER A 167 7.48 29.67 -12.99
CA SER A 167 8.06 30.48 -11.91
C SER A 167 7.04 31.31 -11.11
N GLU A 168 5.79 31.37 -11.54
CA GLU A 168 4.73 32.13 -10.86
C GLU A 168 3.88 31.24 -9.95
N ASN A 169 3.83 29.93 -10.22
CA ASN A 169 2.99 28.98 -9.51
C ASN A 169 3.45 28.78 -8.05
N THR A 170 2.47 28.58 -7.17
CA THR A 170 2.65 28.18 -5.77
C THR A 170 1.54 27.21 -5.38
N TYR A 171 1.88 26.22 -4.57
CA TYR A 171 0.96 25.14 -4.18
C TYR A 171 0.99 24.90 -2.67
N VAL A 172 -0.17 24.68 -2.05
CA VAL A 172 -0.27 24.34 -0.62
C VAL A 172 0.18 22.91 -0.40
N ALA A 173 1.19 22.70 0.43
CA ALA A 173 1.70 21.38 0.79
C ALA A 173 1.13 20.84 2.12
N GLN A 174 0.73 21.73 3.03
CA GLN A 174 0.12 21.36 4.31
C GLN A 174 -0.77 22.49 4.84
N VAL A 175 -1.88 22.13 5.49
CA VAL A 175 -2.64 23.04 6.37
C VAL A 175 -2.81 22.38 7.74
N GLY A 176 -2.41 23.10 8.79
CA GLY A 176 -2.33 22.59 10.15
C GLY A 176 -0.89 22.51 10.66
N ASP A 177 -0.75 22.45 11.98
CA ASP A 177 0.51 22.22 12.69
C ASP A 177 0.37 20.99 13.59
N THR A 178 1.29 20.03 13.44
CA THR A 178 1.19 18.69 14.01
C THR A 178 1.22 18.71 15.54
N ASP A 179 2.17 19.46 16.13
CA ASP A 179 2.32 19.59 17.58
C ASP A 179 1.04 20.14 18.23
N THR A 180 0.45 21.18 17.64
CA THR A 180 -0.74 21.80 18.22
C THR A 180 -2.02 21.00 17.97
N ASP A 181 -2.20 20.34 16.83
CA ASP A 181 -3.41 19.55 16.54
C ASP A 181 -3.43 18.22 17.32
N HIS A 182 -2.34 17.46 17.29
CA HIS A 182 -2.23 16.14 17.95
C HIS A 182 -2.25 16.22 19.49
N ALA A 183 -2.00 17.41 20.06
CA ALA A 183 -2.12 17.65 21.50
C ALA A 183 -3.58 17.59 22.04
N ARG A 184 -4.59 17.28 21.22
CA ARG A 184 -6.02 17.38 21.58
C ARG A 184 -6.85 16.22 21.05
N TRP A 185 -7.84 15.82 21.86
CA TRP A 185 -8.97 15.01 21.42
C TRP A 185 -10.23 15.86 21.45
N CYS A 186 -10.85 16.10 20.29
CA CYS A 186 -12.00 16.99 20.12
C CYS A 186 -12.72 16.76 18.77
N ARG A 187 -13.92 17.32 18.60
CA ARG A 187 -14.56 17.38 17.27
C ARG A 187 -13.90 18.48 16.44
N PRO A 188 -13.66 18.31 15.13
CA PRO A 188 -13.06 19.34 14.29
C PRO A 188 -13.87 20.65 14.25
N GLU A 189 -15.19 20.58 14.39
CA GLU A 189 -16.09 21.74 14.49
C GLU A 189 -16.14 22.42 15.88
N GLN A 190 -15.52 21.82 16.91
CA GLN A 190 -15.52 22.31 18.31
C GLN A 190 -14.13 22.40 18.96
N CYS A 191 -13.05 21.95 18.30
CA CYS A 191 -11.69 21.98 18.83
C CYS A 191 -11.30 23.40 19.30
N PRO A 192 -11.09 23.62 20.62
CA PRO A 192 -10.80 24.96 21.14
C PRO A 192 -9.51 25.53 20.55
N ALA A 193 -9.50 26.81 20.21
CA ALA A 193 -8.29 27.49 19.74
C ALA A 193 -7.23 27.57 20.86
N VAL A 194 -5.97 27.35 20.50
CA VAL A 194 -4.79 27.61 21.35
C VAL A 194 -4.22 29.00 21.07
N GLU A 195 -3.32 29.47 21.93
CA GLU A 195 -2.55 30.68 21.67
C GLU A 195 -1.58 30.46 20.51
N GLY A 196 -1.72 31.24 19.44
CA GLY A 196 -0.92 31.15 18.21
C GLY A 196 -1.76 30.82 16.96
N PRO A 197 -1.13 30.76 15.77
CA PRO A 197 -1.79 30.31 14.56
C PRO A 197 -1.95 28.78 14.62
N TYR A 198 -3.06 28.30 15.19
CA TYR A 198 -3.36 26.86 15.32
C TYR A 198 -3.27 26.11 13.97
N ARG A 199 -3.60 26.75 12.84
CA ARG A 199 -3.59 26.10 11.53
C ARG A 199 -2.85 26.94 10.48
N PRO A 200 -1.51 26.91 10.46
CA PRO A 200 -0.72 27.58 9.44
C PRO A 200 -0.87 26.88 8.09
N THR A 201 -0.70 27.64 7.01
CA THR A 201 -0.64 27.15 5.63
C THR A 201 0.81 27.15 5.14
N TRP A 202 1.31 25.98 4.74
CA TRP A 202 2.67 25.84 4.20
C TRP A 202 2.65 25.64 2.67
N LEU A 203 3.54 26.36 1.96
CA LEU A 203 3.56 26.46 0.50
C LEU A 203 4.85 25.92 -0.13
N ALA A 204 4.68 25.05 -1.14
CA ALA A 204 5.68 24.76 -2.16
C ALA A 204 5.77 25.95 -3.14
N THR A 205 7.01 26.33 -3.48
CA THR A 205 7.34 27.53 -4.27
C THR A 205 8.61 27.30 -5.12
N PRO A 206 8.93 28.15 -6.11
CA PRO A 206 10.20 28.06 -6.85
C PRO A 206 11.48 28.14 -6.00
N ALA A 207 11.40 28.65 -4.77
CA ALA A 207 12.51 28.74 -3.82
C ALA A 207 12.52 27.64 -2.73
N ARG A 208 11.44 26.86 -2.65
CA ARG A 208 11.28 25.67 -1.80
C ARG A 208 10.39 24.69 -2.58
N PRO A 209 10.98 23.84 -3.44
CA PRO A 209 10.21 22.93 -4.28
C PRO A 209 9.47 21.87 -3.45
N GLY A 210 8.67 21.07 -4.15
CA GLY A 210 7.84 20.00 -3.60
C GLY A 210 7.20 19.23 -4.76
N SER A 211 8.04 18.72 -5.65
CA SER A 211 7.67 18.01 -6.88
C SER A 211 7.06 16.64 -6.59
N ASP A 212 7.29 16.12 -5.40
CA ASP A 212 6.57 15.00 -4.78
C ASP A 212 5.09 15.35 -4.56
N VAL A 213 4.84 16.27 -3.62
CA VAL A 213 3.52 16.77 -3.22
C VAL A 213 2.73 17.35 -4.41
N VAL A 214 3.41 18.06 -5.31
CA VAL A 214 2.80 18.61 -6.53
C VAL A 214 2.63 17.55 -7.61
N GLY A 215 3.49 16.52 -7.65
CA GLY A 215 3.33 15.35 -8.52
C GLY A 215 2.01 14.64 -8.24
N GLU A 216 1.72 14.34 -6.98
CA GLU A 216 0.45 13.73 -6.58
C GLU A 216 -0.77 14.63 -6.79
N ALA A 217 -0.62 15.95 -6.65
CA ALA A 217 -1.64 16.92 -7.03
C ALA A 217 -1.95 16.85 -8.55
N VAL A 218 -0.93 16.75 -9.41
CA VAL A 218 -1.10 16.58 -10.86
C VAL A 218 -1.75 15.23 -11.19
N ALA A 219 -1.27 14.14 -10.58
CA ALA A 219 -1.82 12.81 -10.76
C ALA A 219 -3.32 12.78 -10.44
N SER A 220 -3.70 13.35 -9.29
CA SER A 220 -5.10 13.49 -8.85
C SER A 220 -5.96 14.23 -9.87
N LEU A 221 -5.56 15.45 -10.26
CA LEU A 221 -6.32 16.29 -11.18
C LEU A 221 -6.51 15.61 -12.54
N ALA A 222 -5.46 14.96 -13.05
CA ALA A 222 -5.50 14.23 -14.31
C ALA A 222 -6.38 12.97 -14.23
N ALA A 223 -6.27 12.18 -13.15
CA ALA A 223 -7.05 10.97 -12.95
C ALA A 223 -8.55 11.27 -12.79
N VAL A 224 -8.91 12.26 -11.96
CA VAL A 224 -10.31 12.68 -11.78
C VAL A 224 -10.88 13.24 -13.09
N ALA A 225 -10.12 14.04 -13.84
CA ALA A 225 -10.54 14.53 -15.15
C ALA A 225 -10.78 13.40 -16.17
N MET A 226 -9.98 12.33 -16.15
CA MET A 226 -10.22 11.14 -16.97
C MET A 226 -11.53 10.44 -16.61
N VAL A 227 -11.81 10.23 -15.32
CA VAL A 227 -13.02 9.54 -14.84
C VAL A 227 -14.28 10.38 -15.12
N LEU A 228 -14.17 11.71 -15.05
CA LEU A 228 -15.20 12.64 -15.51
C LEU A 228 -15.42 12.53 -17.03
N ARG A 229 -14.35 12.60 -17.85
CA ARG A 229 -14.43 12.43 -19.33
C ARG A 229 -15.00 11.08 -19.77
N ALA A 230 -14.79 10.02 -18.97
CA ALA A 230 -15.41 8.71 -19.21
C ALA A 230 -16.94 8.69 -18.97
N SER A 231 -17.49 9.75 -18.36
CA SER A 231 -18.93 9.92 -18.08
C SER A 231 -19.54 11.02 -18.96
N ASP A 232 -18.82 12.12 -19.18
CA ASP A 232 -19.11 13.21 -20.11
C ASP A 232 -17.81 13.64 -20.84
N PRO A 233 -17.59 13.21 -22.10
CA PRO A 233 -16.38 13.54 -22.86
C PRO A 233 -16.16 15.04 -23.10
N ALA A 234 -17.18 15.89 -22.89
CA ALA A 234 -17.10 17.34 -23.06
C ALA A 234 -17.05 18.10 -21.72
N SER A 235 -16.88 17.39 -20.59
CA SER A 235 -16.97 17.93 -19.22
C SER A 235 -16.10 19.19 -19.02
N PRO A 236 -16.69 20.37 -18.80
CA PRO A 236 -15.94 21.60 -18.55
C PRO A 236 -15.07 21.53 -17.29
N ARG A 237 -15.52 20.75 -16.29
CA ARG A 237 -14.76 20.49 -15.07
C ARG A 237 -13.49 19.69 -15.37
N ALA A 238 -13.55 18.68 -16.24
CA ALA A 238 -12.36 17.93 -16.64
C ALA A 238 -11.31 18.82 -17.37
N GLU A 239 -11.76 19.76 -18.22
CA GLU A 239 -10.84 20.72 -18.87
C GLU A 239 -10.20 21.71 -17.88
N GLU A 240 -10.93 22.08 -16.83
CA GLU A 240 -10.43 22.91 -15.73
C GLU A 240 -9.37 22.18 -14.89
N LEU A 241 -9.68 20.95 -14.44
CA LEU A 241 -8.75 20.10 -13.69
C LEU A 241 -7.46 19.86 -14.49
N LEU A 242 -7.56 19.54 -15.78
CA LEU A 242 -6.39 19.35 -16.64
C LEU A 242 -5.60 20.64 -16.90
N ARG A 243 -6.23 21.83 -16.79
CA ARG A 243 -5.49 23.10 -16.85
C ARG A 243 -4.58 23.24 -15.63
N HIS A 244 -5.12 23.04 -14.43
CA HIS A 244 -4.33 23.07 -13.19
C HIS A 244 -3.25 21.97 -13.21
N ALA A 245 -3.57 20.77 -13.70
CA ALA A 245 -2.61 19.67 -13.83
C ALA A 245 -1.42 20.02 -14.76
N ARG A 246 -1.67 20.68 -15.91
CA ARG A 246 -0.58 21.12 -16.82
C ARG A 246 0.32 22.17 -16.18
N GLN A 247 -0.28 23.13 -15.47
CA GLN A 247 0.44 24.23 -14.81
C GLN A 247 1.29 23.73 -13.64
N LEU A 248 0.70 22.91 -12.76
CA LEU A 248 1.39 22.27 -11.65
C LEU A 248 2.51 21.32 -12.12
N TYR A 249 2.31 20.57 -13.20
CA TYR A 249 3.38 19.75 -13.79
C TYR A 249 4.54 20.61 -14.32
N GLY A 250 4.22 21.69 -15.02
CA GLY A 250 5.23 22.66 -15.51
C GLY A 250 6.03 23.27 -14.36
N PHE A 251 5.38 23.59 -13.25
CA PHE A 251 6.00 24.05 -12.01
C PHE A 251 6.92 22.98 -11.39
N ALA A 252 6.39 21.80 -11.04
CA ALA A 252 7.14 20.72 -10.40
C ALA A 252 8.32 20.20 -11.23
N TRP A 253 8.20 20.20 -12.56
CA TRP A 253 9.29 19.83 -13.46
C TRP A 253 10.36 20.92 -13.57
N SER A 254 9.97 22.19 -13.56
CA SER A 254 10.92 23.32 -13.66
C SER A 254 11.69 23.56 -12.36
N TYR A 255 11.10 23.19 -11.22
CA TYR A 255 11.68 23.34 -9.88
C TYR A 255 11.70 21.98 -9.17
N PRO A 256 12.59 21.05 -9.58
CA PRO A 256 12.64 19.70 -9.03
C PRO A 256 13.17 19.67 -7.59
N GLY A 257 12.43 19.03 -6.70
CA GLY A 257 12.91 18.68 -5.35
C GLY A 257 11.80 18.12 -4.44
N THR A 258 12.22 17.40 -3.41
CA THR A 258 11.37 16.92 -2.31
C THR A 258 10.86 18.09 -1.46
N TRP A 259 9.65 17.99 -0.92
CA TRP A 259 9.06 18.98 -0.02
C TRP A 259 9.70 18.94 1.39
N GLU A 260 10.12 20.11 1.89
CA GLU A 260 10.61 20.29 3.26
C GLU A 260 9.77 21.32 4.02
N ILE A 261 9.16 20.93 5.15
CA ILE A 261 8.41 21.88 6.00
C ILE A 261 9.35 22.96 6.58
N PRO A 262 8.98 24.26 6.52
CA PRO A 262 9.82 25.34 7.08
C PRO A 262 10.01 25.31 8.60
N SER A 263 8.99 24.85 9.34
CA SER A 263 8.92 24.89 10.81
C SER A 263 7.68 24.13 11.29
N GLY A 264 7.72 23.59 12.52
CA GLY A 264 6.76 22.58 12.99
C GLY A 264 7.20 21.19 12.54
N ASP A 265 6.43 20.16 12.91
CA ASP A 265 6.68 18.79 12.44
C ASP A 265 5.80 18.39 11.25
N TYR A 266 6.30 17.45 10.45
CA TYR A 266 5.64 16.85 9.29
C TYR A 266 5.87 15.34 9.38
N PRO A 267 4.90 14.52 9.83
CA PRO A 267 5.15 13.12 10.21
C PRO A 267 5.68 12.26 9.05
N TYR A 268 5.36 12.65 7.81
CA TYR A 268 5.83 11.97 6.60
C TYR A 268 7.33 12.14 6.33
N ARG A 269 8.00 13.17 6.88
CA ARG A 269 9.44 13.53 6.69
C ARG A 269 10.46 12.41 6.91
N TYR A 270 10.04 11.29 7.50
CA TYR A 270 10.86 10.14 7.83
C TYR A 270 10.81 9.05 6.74
N GLY A 271 10.03 9.26 5.67
CA GLY A 271 10.06 8.48 4.43
C GLY A 271 11.39 8.63 3.68
N ASN A 272 11.60 7.78 2.66
CA ASN A 272 12.79 7.84 1.80
C ASN A 272 12.48 8.63 0.52
N HIS A 273 11.86 9.79 0.68
CA HIS A 273 11.25 10.60 -0.39
C HIS A 273 12.16 10.81 -1.62
N GLU A 274 11.77 10.25 -2.77
CA GLU A 274 12.34 10.61 -4.07
C GLU A 274 11.25 11.08 -5.05
N TRP A 275 11.08 12.40 -5.18
CA TRP A 275 10.12 13.11 -6.07
C TRP A 275 10.00 12.60 -7.52
N VAL A 276 10.97 11.77 -7.95
CA VAL A 276 11.08 11.15 -9.26
C VAL A 276 9.89 10.26 -9.56
N ASP A 277 9.35 9.58 -8.54
CA ASP A 277 8.30 8.58 -8.76
C ASP A 277 6.87 9.10 -8.58
N ASP A 278 6.65 10.13 -7.76
CA ASP A 278 5.44 10.96 -7.82
C ASP A 278 5.35 11.67 -9.18
N MET A 279 6.46 12.23 -9.68
CA MET A 279 6.51 12.83 -11.01
C MET A 279 6.37 11.80 -12.13
N LEU A 280 6.76 10.54 -11.91
CA LEU A 280 6.49 9.44 -12.84
C LEU A 280 5.00 9.12 -12.89
N TRP A 281 4.34 9.05 -11.74
CA TRP A 281 2.89 8.84 -11.63
C TRP A 281 2.11 10.00 -12.25
N ALA A 282 2.50 11.24 -11.97
CA ALA A 282 2.01 12.45 -12.63
C ALA A 282 2.18 12.39 -14.15
N ALA A 283 3.38 12.06 -14.65
CA ALA A 283 3.66 11.95 -16.08
C ALA A 283 2.86 10.81 -16.74
N ALA A 284 2.70 9.67 -16.05
CA ALA A 284 1.93 8.53 -16.53
C ALA A 284 0.42 8.88 -16.61
N TRP A 285 -0.14 9.56 -15.61
CA TRP A 285 -1.51 10.06 -15.66
C TRP A 285 -1.71 11.12 -16.75
N MET A 286 -0.79 12.06 -16.88
CA MET A 286 -0.86 13.10 -17.91
C MET A 286 -0.72 12.52 -19.33
N CYS A 287 0.10 11.46 -19.50
CA CYS A 287 0.19 10.65 -20.72
C CYS A 287 -1.13 9.92 -21.03
N ARG A 288 -1.81 9.42 -20.01
CA ARG A 288 -3.08 8.69 -20.13
C ARG A 288 -4.26 9.64 -20.44
N ALA A 289 -4.25 10.83 -19.84
CA ALA A 289 -5.34 11.82 -19.91
C ALA A 289 -5.36 12.69 -21.17
N HIS A 290 -4.23 12.82 -21.88
CA HIS A 290 -4.09 13.62 -23.09
C HIS A 290 -3.94 12.74 -24.35
N PRO A 291 -4.06 13.31 -25.57
CA PRO A 291 -3.69 12.63 -26.80
C PRO A 291 -2.21 12.19 -26.82
N PRO A 292 -1.85 11.07 -27.47
CA PRO A 292 -0.46 10.68 -27.66
C PRO A 292 0.36 11.79 -28.34
N GLY A 293 1.58 12.03 -27.88
CA GLY A 293 2.44 13.09 -28.41
C GLY A 293 2.13 14.51 -27.94
N THR A 294 1.20 14.71 -26.99
CA THR A 294 0.96 16.02 -26.37
C THR A 294 2.23 16.53 -25.67
N PRO A 295 2.76 17.72 -26.03
CA PRO A 295 3.95 18.28 -25.39
C PRO A 295 3.74 18.50 -23.89
N SER A 296 4.74 18.20 -23.08
CA SER A 296 4.65 18.39 -21.62
C SER A 296 5.03 19.78 -21.15
N GLY A 297 5.72 20.56 -22.00
CA GLY A 297 6.24 21.89 -21.66
C GLY A 297 7.58 21.87 -20.92
N ALA A 298 8.17 20.70 -20.67
CA ALA A 298 9.46 20.57 -20.01
C ALA A 298 10.60 21.24 -20.82
N PRO A 299 11.60 21.85 -20.17
CA PRO A 299 12.64 22.66 -20.83
C PRO A 299 13.69 21.86 -21.62
N SER A 300 13.64 20.52 -21.58
CA SER A 300 14.46 19.63 -22.39
C SER A 300 13.76 19.23 -23.70
N ALA A 301 14.58 19.00 -24.74
CA ALA A 301 14.23 18.71 -26.15
C ALA A 301 12.94 17.87 -26.35
N PRO A 302 12.14 18.17 -27.39
CA PRO A 302 10.66 18.12 -27.41
C PRO A 302 10.07 16.93 -26.64
N SER A 303 9.75 17.24 -25.40
CA SER A 303 9.25 16.35 -24.36
C SER A 303 7.72 16.27 -24.41
N THR A 304 7.19 15.11 -24.02
CA THR A 304 5.76 14.78 -24.03
C THR A 304 5.47 13.94 -22.80
N TYR A 305 4.28 14.01 -22.21
CA TYR A 305 4.01 13.31 -20.93
C TYR A 305 4.33 11.80 -20.99
N CYS A 306 4.13 11.15 -22.13
CA CYS A 306 4.49 9.75 -22.34
C CYS A 306 6.00 9.50 -22.47
N GLY A 307 6.74 10.44 -23.09
CA GLY A 307 8.20 10.39 -23.14
C GLY A 307 8.84 10.68 -21.77
N ASP A 308 8.25 11.60 -21.02
CA ASP A 308 8.67 11.96 -19.67
C ASP A 308 8.45 10.78 -18.70
N ALA A 309 7.29 10.11 -18.76
CA ALA A 309 7.03 8.89 -18.02
C ALA A 309 8.04 7.77 -18.37
N ALA A 310 8.38 7.61 -19.65
CA ALA A 310 9.40 6.65 -20.08
C ALA A 310 10.80 7.00 -19.53
N ALA A 311 11.15 8.28 -19.47
CA ALA A 311 12.43 8.77 -18.94
C ALA A 311 12.51 8.64 -17.41
N LEU A 312 11.47 9.04 -16.69
CA LEU A 312 11.38 8.91 -15.23
C LEU A 312 11.34 7.44 -14.79
N TRP A 313 10.62 6.57 -15.50
CA TRP A 313 10.67 5.12 -15.24
C TRP A 313 12.09 4.56 -15.43
N SER A 314 12.78 4.99 -16.48
CA SER A 314 14.17 4.57 -16.76
C SER A 314 15.17 5.09 -15.74
N ARG A 315 14.93 6.28 -15.16
CA ARG A 315 15.73 6.84 -14.04
C ARG A 315 15.43 6.10 -12.73
N GLY A 316 14.16 5.89 -12.43
CA GLY A 316 13.69 5.33 -11.17
C GLY A 316 13.62 3.80 -11.09
N SER A 317 14.07 3.06 -12.11
CA SER A 317 13.89 1.60 -12.19
C SER A 317 14.39 0.75 -11.00
N GLY A 318 15.20 1.31 -10.10
CA GLY A 318 15.60 0.72 -8.82
C GLY A 318 14.77 1.11 -7.57
N MET A 319 13.93 2.15 -7.66
CA MET A 319 12.96 2.54 -6.62
C MET A 319 11.95 1.41 -6.39
N GLY A 320 11.34 1.35 -5.21
CA GLY A 320 10.35 0.32 -4.88
C GLY A 320 10.88 -1.12 -4.90
N ILE A 321 12.20 -1.33 -4.78
CA ILE A 321 12.83 -2.65 -4.69
C ILE A 321 13.45 -2.81 -3.30
N GLY A 322 12.97 -3.81 -2.54
CA GLY A 322 13.43 -4.04 -1.17
C GLY A 322 12.53 -3.33 -0.17
N TRP A 323 12.98 -2.20 0.39
CA TRP A 323 12.48 -1.67 1.66
C TRP A 323 10.97 -1.36 1.67
N CYS A 324 10.48 -0.63 0.67
CA CYS A 324 9.06 -0.53 0.34
C CYS A 324 8.79 -1.23 -1.02
N PRO A 325 8.38 -2.50 -1.02
CA PRO A 325 8.06 -3.25 -2.24
C PRO A 325 6.57 -3.15 -2.59
N GLY A 326 5.80 -2.39 -1.83
CA GLY A 326 4.37 -2.13 -2.06
C GLY A 326 4.14 -0.83 -2.82
N MET A 327 2.87 -0.55 -3.03
CA MET A 327 2.33 0.75 -3.43
C MET A 327 2.11 1.56 -2.14
N ASP A 328 2.50 2.83 -2.08
CA ASP A 328 2.30 3.68 -0.89
C ASP A 328 2.48 5.17 -1.21
N TRP A 329 2.02 6.06 -0.31
CA TRP A 329 2.14 7.52 -0.46
C TRP A 329 3.59 8.04 -0.56
N ASP A 330 4.59 7.23 -0.18
CA ASP A 330 6.03 7.53 -0.28
C ASP A 330 6.69 6.89 -1.53
N ASN A 331 5.94 6.08 -2.30
CA ASN A 331 6.50 5.42 -3.49
C ASN A 331 5.45 5.04 -4.54
N ALA A 332 5.09 6.00 -5.39
CA ALA A 332 4.17 5.82 -6.51
C ALA A 332 4.78 5.07 -7.72
N PHE A 333 6.06 4.69 -7.66
CA PHE A 333 6.78 4.01 -8.76
C PHE A 333 6.09 2.72 -9.24
N ASN A 334 5.52 1.95 -8.30
CA ASN A 334 4.94 0.65 -8.57
C ASN A 334 3.58 0.76 -9.27
N GLU A 335 2.77 1.74 -8.86
CA GLU A 335 1.46 2.11 -9.41
C GLU A 335 1.62 2.61 -10.83
N ALA A 336 2.52 3.57 -11.03
CA ALA A 336 2.82 4.10 -12.36
C ALA A 336 3.35 3.00 -13.28
N SER A 337 4.23 2.14 -12.80
CA SER A 337 4.71 0.97 -13.55
C SER A 337 3.56 0.05 -13.96
N VAL A 338 2.63 -0.29 -13.07
CA VAL A 338 1.49 -1.17 -13.42
C VAL A 338 0.52 -0.48 -14.38
N MET A 339 0.18 0.79 -14.16
CA MET A 339 -0.69 1.56 -15.06
C MET A 339 -0.09 1.71 -16.47
N MET A 340 1.24 1.88 -16.58
CA MET A 340 1.93 1.97 -17.87
C MET A 340 1.75 0.71 -18.74
N LEU A 341 1.55 -0.47 -18.15
CA LEU A 341 1.29 -1.70 -18.91
C LEU A 341 -0.03 -1.67 -19.69
N GLY A 342 -1.01 -0.87 -19.25
CA GLY A 342 -2.26 -0.64 -19.98
C GLY A 342 -2.12 0.31 -21.18
N MET A 343 -0.97 0.99 -21.34
CA MET A 343 -0.75 2.07 -22.32
C MET A 343 0.04 1.61 -23.56
N GLY A 344 -0.24 0.41 -24.06
CA GLY A 344 0.39 -0.17 -25.26
C GLY A 344 0.11 0.57 -26.58
N ASP A 345 -0.86 1.49 -26.58
CA ASP A 345 -1.16 2.45 -27.66
C ASP A 345 -0.24 3.69 -27.64
N ARG A 346 0.44 3.95 -26.51
CA ARG A 346 1.22 5.18 -26.24
C ARG A 346 2.70 4.92 -25.98
N LEU A 347 3.04 3.77 -25.40
CA LEU A 347 4.37 3.45 -24.92
C LEU A 347 5.00 2.29 -25.71
N GLY A 348 6.30 2.41 -26.00
CA GLY A 348 7.00 1.43 -26.83
C GLY A 348 7.08 0.04 -26.20
N ALA A 349 6.82 -1.01 -26.99
CA ALA A 349 6.77 -2.40 -26.51
C ALA A 349 8.03 -2.87 -25.75
N SER A 350 9.23 -2.33 -26.10
CA SER A 350 10.48 -2.63 -25.37
C SER A 350 10.43 -2.12 -23.92
N LEU A 351 9.96 -0.88 -23.70
CA LEU A 351 9.75 -0.31 -22.37
C LEU A 351 8.74 -1.16 -21.59
N LEU A 352 7.58 -1.46 -22.19
CA LEU A 352 6.52 -2.21 -21.51
C LEU A 352 6.93 -3.67 -21.17
N SER A 353 7.83 -4.27 -21.95
CA SER A 353 8.45 -5.55 -21.62
C SER A 353 9.36 -5.43 -20.38
N GLY A 354 10.19 -4.38 -20.32
CA GLY A 354 11.01 -4.06 -19.15
C GLY A 354 10.19 -3.77 -17.90
N VAL A 355 9.12 -2.98 -18.03
CA VAL A 355 8.13 -2.69 -16.98
C VAL A 355 7.47 -3.98 -16.48
N ARG A 356 6.99 -4.85 -17.38
CA ARG A 356 6.33 -6.12 -17.01
C ARG A 356 7.28 -7.03 -16.23
N THR A 357 8.53 -7.13 -16.67
CA THR A 357 9.57 -7.92 -15.97
C THR A 357 9.88 -7.36 -14.59
N ARG A 358 9.96 -6.03 -14.46
CA ARG A 358 10.22 -5.35 -13.18
C ARG A 358 9.03 -5.45 -12.20
N MET A 359 7.80 -5.42 -12.70
CA MET A 359 6.62 -5.66 -11.85
C MET A 359 6.45 -7.14 -11.48
N ALA A 360 6.78 -8.08 -12.37
CA ALA A 360 6.85 -9.50 -12.01
C ALA A 360 7.85 -9.75 -10.87
N GLN A 361 9.00 -9.05 -10.86
CA GLN A 361 9.96 -9.10 -9.76
C GLN A 361 9.36 -8.59 -8.45
N ASN A 362 8.92 -7.33 -8.44
CA ASN A 362 8.42 -6.65 -7.26
C ASN A 362 7.20 -7.38 -6.67
N LEU A 363 6.22 -7.75 -7.50
CA LEU A 363 4.99 -8.42 -7.04
C LEU A 363 5.20 -9.89 -6.67
N ASN A 364 6.34 -10.50 -7.06
CA ASN A 364 6.70 -11.81 -6.55
C ASN A 364 7.31 -11.77 -5.14
N LEU A 365 7.97 -10.70 -4.69
CA LEU A 365 8.39 -10.56 -3.27
C LEU A 365 7.23 -10.91 -2.32
N TRP A 366 6.05 -10.36 -2.61
CA TRP A 366 4.81 -10.58 -1.88
C TRP A 366 4.31 -12.03 -1.87
N HIS A 367 4.80 -12.89 -2.77
CA HIS A 367 4.47 -14.32 -2.81
C HIS A 367 5.46 -15.20 -2.04
N VAL A 368 6.64 -14.71 -1.67
CA VAL A 368 7.80 -15.57 -1.30
C VAL A 368 8.39 -15.30 0.07
N GLY A 369 7.74 -14.45 0.86
CA GLY A 369 8.12 -14.20 2.25
C GLY A 369 8.19 -15.47 3.09
N ILE A 370 9.13 -15.49 4.03
CA ILE A 370 9.26 -16.54 5.05
C ILE A 370 8.15 -16.43 6.10
N GLN A 371 7.96 -17.46 6.94
CA GLN A 371 7.14 -17.30 8.15
C GLN A 371 7.76 -16.23 9.05
N CYS A 372 6.95 -15.33 9.61
CA CYS A 372 7.42 -14.25 10.48
C CYS A 372 8.11 -14.83 11.73
N THR A 373 9.32 -14.36 11.99
CA THR A 373 10.10 -14.67 13.19
C THR A 373 10.17 -13.46 14.11
N ALA A 374 10.26 -13.69 15.41
CA ALA A 374 10.52 -12.62 16.38
C ALA A 374 11.84 -11.88 16.06
N PRO A 375 11.91 -10.57 16.31
CA PRO A 375 13.07 -9.74 16.03
C PRO A 375 14.23 -10.08 17.01
N PRO A 376 15.49 -9.84 16.63
CA PRO A 376 16.61 -9.96 17.57
C PRO A 376 16.42 -9.01 18.78
N PRO A 377 16.73 -9.44 20.02
CA PRO A 377 16.56 -8.60 21.20
C PRO A 377 17.25 -7.23 21.06
N GLY A 378 16.50 -6.15 21.24
CA GLY A 378 16.99 -4.77 21.13
C GLY A 378 16.92 -4.14 19.73
N TYR A 379 16.47 -4.88 18.69
CA TYR A 379 16.07 -4.27 17.41
C TYR A 379 14.61 -3.79 17.40
N ASP A 380 13.80 -4.37 18.26
CA ASP A 380 12.43 -3.95 18.55
C ASP A 380 12.45 -2.98 19.74
N ALA A 381 12.27 -1.69 19.44
CA ALA A 381 12.31 -0.61 20.42
C ALA A 381 10.98 -0.45 21.20
N ASN A 382 9.90 -1.07 20.70
CA ASN A 382 8.53 -0.88 21.19
C ASN A 382 8.00 -2.10 21.98
N GLY A 383 8.58 -3.29 21.74
CA GLY A 383 8.07 -4.58 22.20
C GLY A 383 6.96 -5.16 21.32
N ASP A 384 6.82 -4.72 20.07
CA ASP A 384 5.73 -5.10 19.16
C ASP A 384 6.04 -6.31 18.25
N GLY A 385 7.26 -6.84 18.30
CA GLY A 385 7.69 -7.98 17.50
C GLY A 385 8.11 -7.65 16.07
N ILE A 386 8.43 -6.39 15.77
CA ILE A 386 8.77 -5.94 14.41
C ILE A 386 10.18 -5.32 14.35
N VAL A 387 10.93 -5.73 13.33
CA VAL A 387 11.89 -4.84 12.67
C VAL A 387 11.29 -4.48 11.32
N ASP A 388 11.27 -3.19 11.00
CA ASP A 388 11.08 -2.70 9.63
C ASP A 388 12.41 -2.89 8.88
N ASP A 389 12.74 -4.13 8.51
CA ASP A 389 13.96 -4.47 7.76
C ASP A 389 13.72 -4.55 6.23
N GLY A 390 12.50 -4.19 5.80
CA GLY A 390 12.05 -4.27 4.42
C GLY A 390 11.71 -5.68 3.93
N ARG A 391 11.73 -6.71 4.79
CA ARG A 391 11.37 -8.08 4.40
C ARG A 391 9.88 -8.34 4.57
N ILE A 392 9.32 -8.98 3.55
CA ILE A 392 7.97 -9.53 3.60
C ILE A 392 8.02 -10.87 4.34
N CYS A 393 7.16 -11.04 5.34
CA CYS A 393 6.96 -12.31 6.03
C CYS A 393 5.47 -12.65 6.16
N TYR A 394 5.16 -13.89 6.54
CA TYR A 394 3.80 -14.40 6.73
C TYR A 394 3.51 -14.72 8.19
N SER A 395 2.39 -14.20 8.70
CA SER A 395 1.86 -14.58 10.01
C SER A 395 1.45 -16.06 10.06
N PRO A 396 1.20 -16.66 11.24
CA PRO A 396 0.69 -18.03 11.35
C PRO A 396 -0.61 -18.30 10.57
N ARG A 397 -1.54 -17.33 10.46
CA ARG A 397 -2.75 -17.40 9.59
C ARG A 397 -2.46 -17.11 8.11
N GLY A 398 -1.28 -16.57 7.81
CA GLY A 398 -0.81 -16.28 6.46
C GLY A 398 -1.29 -14.96 5.88
N LEU A 399 -1.41 -13.95 6.73
CA LEU A 399 -1.36 -12.55 6.31
C LEU A 399 0.09 -12.20 5.96
N ALA A 400 0.31 -11.41 4.90
CA ALA A 400 1.60 -10.80 4.64
C ALA A 400 1.83 -9.60 5.59
N HIS A 401 3.05 -9.46 6.10
CA HIS A 401 3.52 -8.26 6.80
C HIS A 401 4.81 -7.78 6.11
N GLN A 402 5.04 -6.46 6.08
CA GLN A 402 6.28 -5.87 5.56
C GLN A 402 6.81 -4.76 6.47
N MET A 403 5.93 -3.88 6.98
CA MET A 403 6.24 -2.95 8.08
C MET A 403 5.15 -2.98 9.18
N GLN A 404 5.46 -2.43 10.35
CA GLN A 404 4.48 -2.30 11.44
C GLN A 404 3.34 -1.32 11.10
N TRP A 405 3.68 -0.16 10.57
CA TRP A 405 2.77 0.96 10.32
C TRP A 405 1.80 0.67 9.17
N GLY A 406 0.53 0.44 9.49
CA GLY A 406 -0.46 0.12 8.46
C GLY A 406 -0.20 -1.23 7.77
N THR A 407 0.12 -2.28 8.54
CA THR A 407 0.25 -3.67 8.05
C THR A 407 -0.83 -4.05 7.01
N LEU A 408 -2.10 -3.70 7.25
CA LEU A 408 -3.19 -3.99 6.32
C LEU A 408 -3.21 -3.04 5.11
N ARG A 409 -2.86 -1.76 5.30
CA ARG A 409 -2.66 -0.80 4.20
C ARG A 409 -1.66 -1.32 3.17
N VAL A 410 -0.44 -1.68 3.58
CA VAL A 410 0.58 -2.12 2.58
C VAL A 410 0.16 -3.43 1.91
N THR A 411 -0.48 -4.32 2.66
CA THR A 411 -0.98 -5.59 2.13
C THR A 411 -2.15 -5.40 1.15
N ALA A 412 -3.02 -4.42 1.39
CA ALA A 412 -4.13 -4.07 0.50
C ALA A 412 -3.62 -3.32 -0.75
N ASN A 413 -2.64 -2.44 -0.60
CA ASN A 413 -1.92 -1.77 -1.68
C ASN A 413 -1.20 -2.79 -2.59
N ALA A 414 -0.53 -3.79 -1.99
CA ALA A 414 0.04 -4.91 -2.72
C ALA A 414 -1.04 -5.75 -3.43
N ALA A 415 -2.21 -5.97 -2.82
CA ALA A 415 -3.33 -6.64 -3.46
C ALA A 415 -3.85 -5.84 -4.67
N ALA A 416 -3.94 -4.51 -4.57
CA ALA A 416 -4.32 -3.63 -5.67
C ALA A 416 -3.35 -3.71 -6.85
N LEU A 417 -2.04 -3.50 -6.62
CA LEU A 417 -1.01 -3.64 -7.66
C LEU A 417 -1.10 -4.99 -8.37
N LYS A 418 -1.28 -6.08 -7.61
CA LYS A 418 -1.39 -7.44 -8.16
C LYS A 418 -2.65 -7.65 -9.00
N LEU A 419 -3.77 -7.08 -8.60
CA LEU A 419 -5.03 -7.18 -9.35
C LEU A 419 -4.98 -6.38 -10.65
N SER A 420 -4.45 -5.15 -10.62
CA SER A 420 -4.20 -4.33 -11.82
C SER A 420 -3.14 -4.97 -12.75
N PHE A 421 -2.06 -5.53 -12.18
CA PHE A 421 -1.06 -6.27 -12.95
C PHE A 421 -1.66 -7.52 -13.60
N ALA A 422 -2.51 -8.27 -12.89
CA ALA A 422 -3.22 -9.42 -13.43
C ALA A 422 -4.21 -9.06 -14.55
N GLN A 423 -4.83 -7.87 -14.51
CA GLN A 423 -5.64 -7.34 -15.62
C GLN A 423 -4.77 -7.06 -16.85
N ALA A 424 -3.61 -6.39 -16.67
CA ALA A 424 -2.67 -6.13 -17.74
C ALA A 424 -2.06 -7.41 -18.36
N LEU A 425 -1.79 -8.43 -17.54
CA LEU A 425 -1.34 -9.76 -17.99
C LEU A 425 -2.45 -10.50 -18.76
N ALA A 426 -3.68 -10.54 -18.24
CA ALA A 426 -4.81 -11.20 -18.91
C ALA A 426 -5.11 -10.58 -20.29
N ALA A 427 -4.95 -9.27 -20.43
CA ALA A 427 -5.12 -8.55 -21.70
C ALA A 427 -4.12 -8.92 -22.81
N THR A 428 -3.04 -9.66 -22.48
CA THR A 428 -2.04 -10.10 -23.48
C THR A 428 -2.50 -11.28 -24.34
N GLY A 429 -3.46 -12.08 -23.85
CA GLY A 429 -3.84 -13.34 -24.48
C GLY A 429 -2.79 -14.46 -24.41
N VAL A 430 -1.66 -14.26 -23.71
CA VAL A 430 -0.59 -15.26 -23.60
C VAL A 430 -0.92 -16.28 -22.49
N PRO A 431 -0.87 -17.61 -22.74
CA PRO A 431 -1.26 -18.61 -21.73
C PRO A 431 -0.45 -18.57 -20.42
N THR A 432 0.85 -18.25 -20.46
CA THR A 432 1.68 -18.09 -19.26
C THR A 432 1.27 -16.88 -18.43
N ASP A 433 0.99 -15.76 -19.09
CA ASP A 433 0.56 -14.52 -18.46
C ASP A 433 -0.83 -14.69 -17.81
N ALA A 434 -1.71 -15.53 -18.39
CA ALA A 434 -2.98 -15.90 -17.79
C ALA A 434 -2.83 -16.74 -16.50
N VAL A 435 -1.86 -17.66 -16.44
CA VAL A 435 -1.55 -18.44 -15.22
C VAL A 435 -0.96 -17.55 -14.12
N GLU A 436 -0.06 -16.63 -14.47
CA GLU A 436 0.46 -15.66 -13.49
C GLU A 436 -0.65 -14.67 -13.05
N ALA A 437 -1.52 -14.22 -13.96
CA ALA A 437 -2.69 -13.41 -13.61
C ALA A 437 -3.61 -14.13 -12.59
N GLN A 438 -3.90 -15.42 -12.80
CA GLN A 438 -4.66 -16.25 -11.87
C GLN A 438 -3.99 -16.31 -10.49
N ARG A 439 -2.68 -16.59 -10.44
CA ARG A 439 -1.88 -16.62 -9.22
C ARG A 439 -1.94 -15.30 -8.43
N GLN A 440 -1.70 -14.18 -9.13
CA GLN A 440 -1.74 -12.83 -8.56
C GLN A 440 -3.15 -12.47 -8.01
N ARG A 441 -4.21 -12.78 -8.77
CA ARG A 441 -5.62 -12.62 -8.35
C ARG A 441 -5.95 -13.44 -7.10
N CYS A 442 -5.55 -14.72 -7.07
CA CYS A 442 -5.85 -15.62 -5.95
C CYS A 442 -5.13 -15.22 -4.66
N TRP A 443 -3.89 -14.73 -4.74
CA TRP A 443 -3.20 -14.14 -3.59
C TRP A 443 -3.92 -12.90 -3.07
N ALA A 444 -4.28 -11.99 -3.97
CA ALA A 444 -4.93 -10.73 -3.61
C ALA A 444 -6.30 -10.97 -2.95
N ARG A 445 -7.15 -11.84 -3.54
CA ARG A 445 -8.40 -12.32 -2.92
C ARG A 445 -8.14 -12.82 -1.49
N ARG A 446 -7.14 -13.68 -1.29
CA ARG A 446 -6.85 -14.25 0.03
C ARG A 446 -6.52 -13.18 1.07
N GLN A 447 -5.64 -12.23 0.75
CA GLN A 447 -5.26 -11.19 1.71
C GLN A 447 -6.44 -10.28 2.05
N ILE A 448 -7.25 -9.88 1.06
CA ILE A 448 -8.47 -9.11 1.29
C ILE A 448 -9.48 -9.92 2.12
N ARG A 449 -9.71 -11.21 1.85
CA ARG A 449 -10.62 -12.06 2.64
C ARG A 449 -10.18 -12.22 4.10
N LEU A 450 -8.88 -12.25 4.39
CA LEU A 450 -8.34 -12.23 5.75
C LEU A 450 -8.67 -10.91 6.49
N MET A 451 -8.68 -9.76 5.80
CA MET A 451 -9.09 -8.47 6.38
C MET A 451 -10.60 -8.41 6.68
N LEU A 452 -11.43 -9.13 5.93
CA LEU A 452 -12.89 -8.99 5.96
C LEU A 452 -13.62 -9.96 6.91
N GLY A 453 -13.02 -11.11 7.22
CA GLY A 453 -13.67 -12.11 8.09
C GLY A 453 -12.98 -13.47 8.19
N ASP A 454 -12.16 -13.87 7.21
CA ASP A 454 -11.55 -15.22 7.19
C ASP A 454 -10.51 -15.42 8.31
N TRP A 455 -10.16 -14.36 9.05
CA TRP A 455 -9.42 -14.40 10.31
C TRP A 455 -10.21 -15.02 11.49
N GLY A 456 -11.54 -15.06 11.39
CA GLY A 456 -12.45 -15.14 12.54
C GLY A 456 -12.79 -13.76 13.16
N ARG A 457 -12.39 -12.67 12.50
CA ARG A 457 -12.82 -11.28 12.73
C ARG A 457 -12.70 -10.46 11.46
N SER A 458 -13.31 -9.28 11.44
CA SER A 458 -13.05 -8.22 10.47
C SER A 458 -12.05 -7.21 11.04
N PHE A 459 -11.34 -6.52 10.16
CA PHE A 459 -10.50 -5.35 10.45
C PHE A 459 -11.04 -4.06 9.79
N VAL A 460 -12.23 -4.13 9.19
CA VAL A 460 -12.92 -2.97 8.60
C VAL A 460 -14.02 -2.51 9.57
N VAL A 461 -13.91 -1.27 10.04
CA VAL A 461 -14.81 -0.68 11.04
C VAL A 461 -16.27 -0.75 10.57
N GLY A 462 -17.15 -1.29 11.41
CA GLY A 462 -18.58 -1.42 11.12
C GLY A 462 -18.95 -2.43 10.02
N MET A 463 -18.02 -3.22 9.49
CA MET A 463 -18.25 -4.22 8.44
C MET A 463 -17.76 -5.61 8.88
N GLY A 464 -18.47 -6.69 8.51
CA GLY A 464 -18.12 -8.05 8.96
C GLY A 464 -18.41 -8.28 10.46
N SER A 465 -17.80 -9.31 11.07
CA SER A 465 -18.06 -9.65 12.48
C SER A 465 -16.94 -10.45 13.16
N PRO A 466 -16.54 -10.11 14.40
CA PRO A 466 -16.64 -8.76 14.98
C PRO A 466 -15.74 -7.77 14.20
N PRO A 467 -16.18 -6.53 13.95
CA PRO A 467 -15.30 -5.46 13.46
C PRO A 467 -14.51 -4.79 14.61
N PRO A 468 -13.51 -3.95 14.29
CA PRO A 468 -12.96 -2.98 15.24
C PRO A 468 -14.03 -1.99 15.71
N THR A 469 -13.92 -1.52 16.95
CA THR A 469 -14.88 -0.58 17.56
C THR A 469 -14.22 0.65 18.16
N ARG A 470 -12.89 0.69 18.26
CA ARG A 470 -12.10 1.77 18.89
C ARG A 470 -10.97 2.29 17.99
N PRO A 471 -11.19 2.59 16.70
CA PRO A 471 -10.15 3.18 15.86
C PRO A 471 -9.67 4.51 16.45
N HIS A 472 -8.38 4.77 16.33
CA HIS A 472 -7.66 5.97 16.73
C HIS A 472 -8.11 7.15 15.86
N HIS A 473 -9.26 7.74 16.19
CA HIS A 473 -9.91 8.76 15.37
C HIS A 473 -10.72 9.75 16.22
N SER A 474 -10.26 11.00 16.27
CA SER A 474 -10.73 12.05 17.18
C SER A 474 -12.23 12.29 17.08
N SER A 475 -12.71 12.69 15.89
CA SER A 475 -14.11 13.06 15.68
C SER A 475 -15.09 11.90 15.93
N ALA A 476 -14.66 10.65 15.77
CA ALA A 476 -15.53 9.48 15.94
C ALA A 476 -15.65 9.00 17.39
N MET A 477 -14.68 9.33 18.25
CA MET A 477 -14.76 9.00 19.69
C MET A 477 -15.65 9.98 20.48
N CYS A 478 -16.05 11.09 19.85
CA CYS A 478 -17.02 12.04 20.38
C CYS A 478 -18.45 11.47 20.34
N ASP A 479 -19.27 11.89 21.29
CA ASP A 479 -20.70 11.55 21.33
C ASP A 479 -21.47 12.19 20.16
N PRO A 480 -22.45 11.55 19.50
CA PRO A 480 -23.11 12.13 18.32
C PRO A 480 -23.91 13.41 18.61
N ASP A 481 -24.28 13.71 19.87
CA ASP A 481 -24.90 15.00 20.22
C ASP A 481 -23.82 16.08 20.40
N PRO A 482 -23.77 17.13 19.56
CA PRO A 482 -22.81 18.23 19.72
C PRO A 482 -23.08 19.14 20.92
N ALA A 483 -24.18 18.97 21.67
CA ALA A 483 -24.35 19.59 22.98
C ALA A 483 -23.46 18.93 24.06
N THR A 484 -23.03 17.68 23.84
CA THR A 484 -22.07 16.98 24.68
C THR A 484 -20.65 17.46 24.33
N PRO A 485 -19.85 17.98 25.29
CA PRO A 485 -18.44 18.31 25.04
C PRO A 485 -17.66 17.09 24.54
N CYS A 486 -16.60 17.35 23.76
CA CYS A 486 -15.61 16.34 23.42
C CYS A 486 -14.22 16.89 23.73
N ASP A 487 -13.65 16.34 24.79
CA ASP A 487 -12.32 16.63 25.36
C ASP A 487 -11.71 15.34 25.91
N GLY A 488 -10.49 15.40 26.43
CA GLY A 488 -9.80 14.23 27.02
C GLY A 488 -10.46 13.59 28.26
N ALA A 489 -11.54 14.18 28.81
CA ALA A 489 -12.31 13.63 29.93
C ALA A 489 -13.67 13.03 29.53
N THR A 490 -14.20 13.44 28.37
CA THR A 490 -15.49 13.00 27.79
C THR A 490 -15.30 12.02 26.62
N ALA A 491 -14.12 12.06 25.98
CA ALA A 491 -13.62 11.11 25.01
C ALA A 491 -13.88 9.65 25.43
N ALA A 492 -14.22 8.80 24.45
CA ALA A 492 -14.60 7.40 24.68
C ALA A 492 -13.42 6.45 25.02
N LEU A 493 -12.39 6.92 25.73
CA LEU A 493 -11.06 6.31 25.84
C LEU A 493 -11.03 4.79 26.10
N ASP A 494 -11.91 4.27 26.97
CA ASP A 494 -11.97 2.86 27.37
C ASP A 494 -13.17 2.06 26.79
N ARG A 495 -14.00 2.70 25.95
CA ARG A 495 -15.25 2.18 25.38
C ARG A 495 -15.27 2.27 23.84
N PRO A 496 -16.20 1.62 23.12
CA PRO A 496 -16.39 1.83 21.68
C PRO A 496 -16.54 3.30 21.29
N ASN A 497 -16.11 3.67 20.08
CA ASN A 497 -16.42 4.96 19.49
C ASN A 497 -17.96 5.12 19.41
N PRO A 498 -18.55 6.21 19.95
CA PRO A 498 -19.99 6.44 19.88
C PRO A 498 -20.48 6.60 18.44
N SER A 499 -19.61 7.10 17.55
CA SER A 499 -19.87 7.24 16.12
C SER A 499 -19.14 6.14 15.33
N VAL A 500 -19.87 5.37 14.53
CA VAL A 500 -19.27 4.28 13.73
C VAL A 500 -18.62 4.86 12.48
N LEU A 501 -17.29 4.82 12.42
CA LEU A 501 -16.46 5.21 11.27
C LEU A 501 -16.51 4.12 10.17
N ARG A 502 -17.72 3.83 9.66
CA ARG A 502 -17.99 2.70 8.77
C ARG A 502 -17.07 2.70 7.55
N GLY A 503 -16.40 1.57 7.32
CA GLY A 503 -15.57 1.33 6.14
C GLY A 503 -14.08 1.63 6.30
N ALA A 504 -13.65 2.27 7.39
CA ALA A 504 -12.24 2.49 7.66
C ALA A 504 -11.50 1.15 7.89
N LEU A 505 -10.35 0.97 7.24
CA LEU A 505 -9.44 -0.16 7.46
C LEU A 505 -8.44 0.23 8.56
N VAL A 506 -8.38 -0.55 9.64
CA VAL A 506 -7.42 -0.28 10.73
C VAL A 506 -6.00 -0.75 10.38
N GLY A 507 -4.99 -0.15 11.02
CA GLY A 507 -3.57 -0.43 10.79
C GLY A 507 -3.21 -1.91 10.73
N GLY A 508 -3.71 -2.73 11.67
CA GLY A 508 -3.72 -4.18 11.54
C GLY A 508 -3.31 -4.98 12.76
N PRO A 509 -3.13 -6.31 12.59
CA PRO A 509 -2.55 -7.19 13.60
C PRO A 509 -1.01 -7.17 13.59
N ARG A 510 -0.38 -7.65 14.66
CA ARG A 510 1.06 -7.90 14.73
C ARG A 510 1.44 -9.19 13.99
N LYS A 511 2.76 -9.40 13.77
CA LYS A 511 3.33 -10.53 13.01
C LYS A 511 3.01 -11.93 13.56
N ASP A 512 2.51 -12.04 14.80
CA ASP A 512 2.10 -13.27 15.49
C ASP A 512 0.58 -13.55 15.43
N ASP A 513 -0.16 -12.80 14.61
CA ASP A 513 -1.63 -12.72 14.54
C ASP A 513 -2.34 -12.03 15.74
N SER A 514 -1.61 -11.47 16.71
CA SER A 514 -2.24 -10.73 17.82
C SER A 514 -2.82 -9.38 17.36
N TYR A 515 -3.97 -9.01 17.93
CA TYR A 515 -4.60 -7.71 17.71
C TYR A 515 -5.54 -7.37 18.86
N GLU A 516 -5.42 -6.14 19.36
CA GLU A 516 -6.24 -5.55 20.41
C GLU A 516 -7.01 -4.34 19.83
N ASP A 517 -8.33 -4.29 20.06
CA ASP A 517 -9.18 -3.14 19.68
C ASP A 517 -9.01 -2.04 20.75
N ASN A 518 -7.96 -1.25 20.62
CA ASN A 518 -7.51 -0.27 21.61
C ASN A 518 -7.12 1.05 20.94
N ARG A 519 -7.89 2.10 21.23
CA ARG A 519 -7.70 3.43 20.63
C ARG A 519 -6.34 4.06 20.88
N MET A 520 -5.67 3.72 21.99
CA MET A 520 -4.35 4.28 22.28
C MET A 520 -3.21 3.52 21.60
N ASP A 521 -3.49 2.34 21.01
CA ASP A 521 -2.57 1.66 20.11
C ASP A 521 -2.79 2.16 18.67
N TYR A 522 -2.10 3.25 18.34
CA TYR A 522 -2.10 3.83 16.99
C TYR A 522 -1.40 2.92 15.96
N ILE A 523 -0.60 1.92 16.33
CA ILE A 523 0.01 1.02 15.34
C ILE A 523 -1.06 0.07 14.79
N LEU A 524 -1.90 -0.49 15.67
CA LEU A 524 -2.92 -1.46 15.30
C LEU A 524 -4.26 -0.82 14.90
N ASN A 525 -4.60 0.35 15.46
CA ASN A 525 -5.95 0.95 15.38
C ASN A 525 -6.01 2.32 14.68
N GLU A 526 -4.90 2.83 14.14
CA GLU A 526 -4.93 3.96 13.21
C GLU A 526 -5.75 3.66 11.95
N VAL A 527 -6.32 4.72 11.38
CA VAL A 527 -7.17 4.75 10.19
C VAL A 527 -6.84 6.02 9.41
N ALA A 528 -6.59 5.92 8.11
CA ALA A 528 -6.12 7.04 7.30
C ALA A 528 -6.59 6.98 5.83
N ILE A 529 -6.55 8.12 5.15
CA ILE A 529 -7.00 8.24 3.75
C ILE A 529 -6.18 7.40 2.79
N ASP A 530 -4.91 7.15 3.07
CA ASP A 530 -4.05 6.23 2.33
C ASP A 530 -4.38 4.76 2.66
N TYR A 531 -4.67 4.43 3.95
CA TYR A 531 -5.01 3.08 4.40
C TYR A 531 -6.20 2.47 3.63
N ASN A 532 -7.18 3.31 3.29
CA ASN A 532 -8.34 2.90 2.50
C ASN A 532 -8.14 2.94 0.97
N ALA A 533 -7.06 3.53 0.44
CA ALA A 533 -6.99 3.87 -0.99
C ALA A 533 -6.72 2.63 -1.86
N GLY A 534 -5.60 1.94 -1.66
CA GLY A 534 -5.33 0.67 -2.34
C GLY A 534 -6.32 -0.42 -1.96
N PHE A 535 -6.83 -0.42 -0.73
CA PHE A 535 -7.95 -1.27 -0.32
C PHE A 535 -9.18 -1.07 -1.21
N THR A 536 -9.53 0.18 -1.55
CA THR A 536 -10.65 0.49 -2.48
C THR A 536 -10.38 0.00 -3.90
N VAL A 537 -9.14 0.12 -4.40
CA VAL A 537 -8.74 -0.45 -5.72
C VAL A 537 -8.88 -1.98 -5.71
N ALA A 538 -8.40 -2.65 -4.66
CA ALA A 538 -8.49 -4.11 -4.54
C ALA A 538 -9.93 -4.61 -4.44
N LEU A 539 -10.79 -3.93 -3.67
CA LEU A 539 -12.23 -4.19 -3.62
C LEU A 539 -12.90 -4.01 -4.99
N ALA A 540 -12.57 -2.93 -5.72
CA ALA A 540 -13.11 -2.66 -7.05
C ALA A 540 -12.72 -3.75 -8.06
N ALA A 541 -11.46 -4.17 -8.04
CA ALA A 541 -10.97 -5.24 -8.90
C ALA A 541 -11.63 -6.59 -8.60
N LEU A 542 -11.75 -6.98 -7.33
CA LEU A 542 -12.44 -8.22 -6.94
C LEU A 542 -13.94 -8.18 -7.29
N GLN A 543 -14.60 -7.03 -7.10
CA GLN A 543 -15.99 -6.81 -7.52
C GLN A 543 -16.17 -6.90 -9.04
N GLN A 544 -15.23 -6.37 -9.85
CA GLN A 544 -15.30 -6.49 -11.30
C GLN A 544 -15.06 -7.94 -11.76
N LEU A 545 -14.07 -8.63 -11.18
CA LEU A 545 -13.76 -10.03 -11.49
C LEU A 545 -14.92 -10.96 -11.17
N GLY A 546 -15.56 -10.80 -10.01
CA GLY A 546 -16.73 -11.58 -9.58
C GLY A 546 -17.98 -11.41 -10.48
N ARG A 547 -18.00 -10.40 -11.35
CA ARG A 547 -19.12 -10.11 -12.28
C ARG A 547 -18.88 -10.55 -13.72
N ALA A 548 -17.62 -10.74 -14.11
CA ALA A 548 -17.22 -10.98 -15.50
C ALA A 548 -16.38 -12.24 -15.71
N ASP A 549 -15.38 -12.48 -14.85
CA ASP A 549 -14.31 -13.46 -15.07
C ASP A 549 -14.42 -14.70 -14.18
N VAL A 550 -14.82 -14.53 -12.91
CA VAL A 550 -14.70 -15.58 -11.87
C VAL A 550 -15.99 -15.69 -11.05
N THR A 551 -16.87 -16.61 -11.48
CA THR A 551 -18.15 -16.91 -10.80
C THR A 551 -18.03 -17.99 -9.72
N ASP A 552 -16.98 -18.82 -9.78
CA ASP A 552 -16.59 -19.77 -8.73
C ASP A 552 -15.10 -19.56 -8.42
N TRP A 553 -14.84 -18.91 -7.29
CA TRP A 553 -13.48 -18.59 -6.86
C TRP A 553 -12.73 -19.79 -6.26
N ASP A 554 -13.42 -20.82 -5.79
CA ASP A 554 -12.79 -21.99 -5.17
C ASP A 554 -12.45 -23.05 -6.24
N ALA A 555 -13.19 -23.07 -7.36
CA ALA A 555 -12.73 -23.69 -8.60
C ALA A 555 -11.55 -22.92 -9.23
N TYR A 556 -11.54 -21.58 -9.16
CA TYR A 556 -10.49 -20.75 -9.75
C TYR A 556 -9.16 -20.76 -8.96
N CYS A 557 -9.21 -20.78 -7.63
CA CYS A 557 -8.03 -20.71 -6.76
C CYS A 557 -7.68 -22.03 -6.04
N GLY A 558 -8.55 -23.04 -6.12
CA GLY A 558 -8.56 -24.17 -5.20
C GLY A 558 -9.27 -23.82 -3.87
N PRO A 559 -9.72 -24.83 -3.11
CA PRO A 559 -10.48 -24.61 -1.89
C PRO A 559 -9.64 -23.93 -0.80
N PHE A 560 -10.23 -22.94 -0.14
CA PHE A 560 -9.57 -22.23 0.95
C PHE A 560 -9.44 -23.15 2.20
N PRO A 561 -8.27 -23.20 2.86
CA PRO A 561 -8.14 -23.89 4.13
C PRO A 561 -8.90 -23.10 5.20
N SER A 562 -9.98 -23.67 5.74
CA SER A 562 -10.69 -23.06 6.87
C SER A 562 -9.69 -22.81 8.02
N PRO A 563 -9.70 -21.62 8.65
CA PRO A 563 -8.78 -21.34 9.76
C PRO A 563 -9.01 -22.37 10.87
N SER A 564 -7.94 -23.04 11.28
CA SER A 564 -8.01 -24.00 12.39
C SER A 564 -8.55 -23.28 13.62
N PRO A 565 -9.59 -23.81 14.31
CA PRO A 565 -10.20 -23.10 15.43
C PRO A 565 -9.15 -22.85 16.51
N SER A 566 -9.01 -21.58 16.90
CA SER A 566 -8.08 -21.17 17.95
C SER A 566 -8.29 -22.03 19.21
N PRO A 567 -7.22 -22.40 19.94
CA PRO A 567 -7.41 -22.79 21.34
C PRO A 567 -8.24 -21.70 22.03
N SER A 568 -9.22 -22.13 22.83
CA SER A 568 -10.10 -21.23 23.57
C SER A 568 -9.23 -20.29 24.42
N PRO A 569 -9.52 -18.97 24.47
CA PRO A 569 -8.72 -18.05 25.26
C PRO A 569 -8.68 -18.53 26.71
N SER A 570 -7.46 -18.74 27.22
CA SER A 570 -7.25 -19.06 28.63
C SER A 570 -7.93 -17.96 29.46
N PRO A 571 -8.74 -18.30 30.48
CA PRO A 571 -9.53 -17.30 31.20
C PRO A 571 -8.60 -16.24 31.79
N SER A 572 -8.84 -14.98 31.39
CA SER A 572 -8.07 -13.84 31.90
C SER A 572 -8.07 -13.86 33.43
N PRO A 573 -6.90 -13.70 34.09
CA PRO A 573 -6.82 -13.81 35.53
C PRO A 573 -7.75 -12.78 36.19
N SER A 574 -8.68 -13.29 37.00
CA SER A 574 -9.62 -12.47 37.76
C SER A 574 -8.86 -11.37 38.51
N PRO A 575 -9.32 -10.10 38.49
CA PRO A 575 -8.54 -8.98 39.00
C PRO A 575 -8.13 -9.21 40.45
N SER A 576 -6.81 -9.33 40.66
CA SER A 576 -6.24 -9.52 42.00
C SER A 576 -6.57 -8.30 42.87
N ALA A 577 -7.00 -8.55 44.11
CA ALA A 577 -7.47 -7.51 45.00
C ALA A 577 -6.39 -6.44 45.24
N THR A 578 -6.73 -5.18 44.96
CA THR A 578 -5.80 -4.04 45.06
C THR A 578 -5.23 -3.94 46.48
N PRO A 579 -3.89 -3.90 46.66
CA PRO A 579 -3.29 -3.67 47.97
C PRO A 579 -3.73 -2.31 48.54
N SER A 580 -4.15 -2.30 49.80
CA SER A 580 -4.48 -1.06 50.51
C SER A 580 -3.28 -0.10 50.54
N PRO A 581 -3.46 1.21 50.32
CA PRO A 581 -2.35 2.17 50.30
C PRO A 581 -1.64 2.22 51.65
N SER A 582 -0.31 2.14 51.60
CA SER A 582 0.58 2.38 52.75
C SER A 582 0.68 3.90 53.02
N PRO A 583 0.74 4.37 54.27
CA PRO A 583 0.70 5.79 54.58
C PRO A 583 1.91 6.57 54.03
N SER A 584 1.64 7.75 53.48
CA SER A 584 2.65 8.63 52.88
C SER A 584 3.59 9.24 53.95
N PRO A 585 4.91 9.31 53.71
CA PRO A 585 5.85 9.98 54.61
C PRO A 585 5.69 11.52 54.57
N SER A 586 5.90 12.16 55.72
CA SER A 586 5.80 13.62 55.91
C SER A 586 6.80 14.41 55.04
N PRO A 587 6.46 15.61 54.57
CA PRO A 587 7.37 16.46 53.80
C PRO A 587 8.62 16.87 54.60
N SER A 588 9.75 16.95 53.88
CA SER A 588 11.04 17.48 54.37
C SER A 588 11.14 18.99 54.05
N PRO A 589 11.77 19.83 54.91
CA PRO A 589 11.69 21.28 54.79
C PRO A 589 12.48 21.87 53.59
N SER A 590 11.97 22.98 53.06
CA SER A 590 12.56 23.73 51.95
C SER A 590 13.85 24.47 52.36
N PRO A 591 14.92 24.50 51.53
CA PRO A 591 16.10 25.31 51.78
C PRO A 591 15.85 26.82 51.58
N THR A 592 16.55 27.64 52.38
CA THR A 592 16.43 29.10 52.42
C THR A 592 17.34 29.78 51.37
N PRO A 593 16.93 30.90 50.73
CA PRO A 593 17.74 31.56 49.71
C PRO A 593 18.97 32.32 50.26
N THR A 594 19.98 32.46 49.41
CA THR A 594 21.21 33.26 49.62
C THR A 594 21.51 34.12 48.36
N PRO A 595 22.35 35.18 48.45
CA PRO A 595 21.97 36.47 47.86
C PRO A 595 22.60 36.84 46.51
N SER A 596 22.00 37.85 45.88
CA SER A 596 22.37 38.43 44.57
C SER A 596 23.48 39.48 44.64
N PRO A 597 24.44 39.51 43.70
CA PRO A 597 25.35 40.64 43.45
C PRO A 597 24.82 41.63 42.40
N SER A 598 25.20 42.90 42.51
CA SER A 598 24.73 44.02 41.66
C SER A 598 25.82 44.55 40.66
N PRO A 599 25.50 45.48 39.72
CA PRO A 599 26.07 45.43 38.35
C PRO A 599 26.99 46.59 37.92
N SER A 600 27.65 46.43 36.76
CA SER A 600 28.27 47.50 35.94
C SER A 600 28.76 46.95 34.56
N PRO A 601 29.05 47.77 33.52
CA PRO A 601 28.17 48.75 32.85
C PRO A 601 28.15 48.64 31.29
N SER A 602 27.36 49.50 30.62
CA SER A 602 27.31 49.75 29.14
C SER A 602 28.39 50.77 28.68
N PRO A 603 28.61 51.16 27.38
CA PRO A 603 27.81 51.08 26.12
C PRO A 603 28.53 50.26 24.99
N THR A 604 28.44 50.40 23.64
CA THR A 604 28.01 51.44 22.66
C THR A 604 27.74 50.82 21.25
N PRO A 605 26.82 51.34 20.39
CA PRO A 605 26.48 50.75 19.07
C PRO A 605 27.14 51.42 17.82
N PRO A 606 27.16 50.75 16.64
CA PRO A 606 27.58 51.30 15.33
C PRO A 606 26.41 51.71 14.38
N PRO A 607 26.66 52.43 13.25
CA PRO A 607 25.62 53.11 12.44
C PRO A 607 25.44 52.62 10.98
N SER A 608 24.61 53.35 10.21
CA SER A 608 24.30 53.27 8.76
C SER A 608 24.00 54.71 8.24
N PRO A 609 23.82 55.08 6.94
CA PRO A 609 23.77 54.29 5.68
C PRO A 609 24.47 54.89 4.40
N SER A 610 24.43 54.14 3.27
CA SER A 610 24.48 54.61 1.85
C SER A 610 25.78 55.27 1.28
N PRO A 611 25.95 55.52 -0.05
CA PRO A 611 25.04 55.33 -1.22
C PRO A 611 25.64 54.58 -2.46
N SER A 612 24.90 54.57 -3.58
CA SER A 612 25.24 54.00 -4.91
C SER A 612 26.04 54.96 -5.84
N PRO A 613 26.73 54.45 -6.89
CA PRO A 613 26.28 54.74 -8.26
C PRO A 613 26.47 53.61 -9.32
N SER A 614 25.83 53.81 -10.48
CA SER A 614 25.96 53.09 -11.79
C SER A 614 26.96 53.86 -12.73
N PRO A 615 27.30 53.50 -14.01
CA PRO A 615 26.67 52.52 -14.93
C PRO A 615 27.57 51.72 -15.94
N SER A 616 26.92 50.78 -16.67
CA SER A 616 27.25 50.28 -18.04
C SER A 616 28.54 49.45 -18.27
N ALA A 617 28.63 48.56 -19.28
CA ALA A 617 27.69 48.15 -20.34
C ALA A 617 27.86 46.68 -20.77
N THR A 618 26.82 46.11 -21.42
CA THR A 618 26.83 44.84 -22.20
C THR A 618 27.52 45.02 -23.56
N PRO A 619 28.02 43.97 -24.27
CA PRO A 619 27.20 42.85 -24.75
C PRO A 619 27.80 41.41 -24.64
N THR A 620 26.92 40.43 -24.90
CA THR A 620 27.14 38.99 -25.15
C THR A 620 27.95 38.71 -26.45
N PRO A 621 28.43 37.48 -26.78
CA PRO A 621 27.86 36.15 -26.44
C PRO A 621 28.82 35.01 -26.03
N SER A 622 28.20 33.84 -25.78
CA SER A 622 28.76 32.48 -25.60
C SER A 622 29.46 31.92 -26.88
N PRO A 623 30.06 30.69 -26.91
CA PRO A 623 30.21 29.68 -25.85
C PRO A 623 31.60 29.00 -25.74
N SER A 624 31.81 28.13 -24.74
CA SER A 624 32.33 26.75 -24.93
C SER A 624 32.23 25.92 -23.64
N ALA A 625 32.31 24.59 -23.75
CA ALA A 625 32.24 23.64 -22.63
C ALA A 625 33.63 23.14 -22.18
N SER A 626 33.70 22.55 -20.99
CA SER A 626 34.85 21.80 -20.47
C SER A 626 34.41 20.75 -19.44
N PRO A 627 35.19 19.68 -19.22
CA PRO A 627 34.62 18.36 -19.49
C PRO A 627 34.36 17.48 -18.26
N SER A 628 33.44 16.53 -18.43
CA SER A 628 33.33 15.36 -17.56
C SER A 628 34.56 14.44 -17.72
N PRO A 629 34.97 13.71 -16.67
CA PRO A 629 36.18 12.90 -16.69
C PRO A 629 36.03 11.64 -17.55
N SER A 630 37.07 11.30 -18.32
CA SER A 630 37.14 10.08 -19.12
C SER A 630 37.31 8.83 -18.25
N GLY A 631 36.41 7.85 -18.35
CA GLY A 631 36.48 6.60 -17.56
C GLY A 631 35.86 5.38 -18.25
N SER A 632 36.71 4.47 -18.74
CA SER A 632 36.38 3.16 -19.35
C SER A 632 35.55 3.17 -20.65
N GLY A 633 36.09 2.57 -21.71
CA GLY A 633 35.44 2.43 -23.02
C GLY A 633 34.91 1.02 -23.27
N LEU A 634 33.90 0.59 -22.50
CA LEU A 634 33.36 -0.79 -22.57
C LEU A 634 31.85 -0.89 -22.85
N CYS A 635 31.12 0.21 -23.00
CA CYS A 635 29.70 0.20 -23.42
C CYS A 635 29.47 1.06 -24.67
N PRO A 636 28.49 0.72 -25.53
CA PRO A 636 27.99 1.65 -26.55
C PRO A 636 27.31 2.87 -25.90
N ALA A 637 27.75 4.08 -26.24
CA ALA A 637 27.27 5.33 -25.64
C ALA A 637 25.78 5.67 -25.92
N ALA A 638 25.08 4.87 -26.73
CA ALA A 638 23.67 5.06 -27.08
C ALA A 638 22.68 4.55 -26.01
N ARG A 639 23.15 4.23 -24.79
CA ARG A 639 22.36 3.57 -23.75
C ARG A 639 22.59 4.18 -22.37
N TRP A 640 21.52 4.72 -21.79
CA TRP A 640 21.37 5.06 -20.36
C TRP A 640 21.78 3.90 -19.44
N GLU A 641 21.59 2.68 -19.93
CA GLU A 641 21.79 1.40 -19.27
C GLU A 641 23.10 1.20 -18.49
N CYS A 642 24.23 1.72 -19.00
CA CYS A 642 25.54 1.53 -18.35
C CYS A 642 25.82 2.59 -17.27
N GLY A 643 25.13 3.74 -17.29
CA GLY A 643 25.22 4.76 -16.23
C GLY A 643 24.73 4.25 -14.88
N ALA A 644 23.87 3.22 -14.86
CA ALA A 644 23.44 2.54 -13.64
C ALA A 644 24.63 1.84 -12.92
N CYS A 645 25.52 1.18 -13.66
CA CYS A 645 26.76 0.60 -13.08
C CYS A 645 27.73 1.67 -12.52
N ASP A 646 27.53 2.94 -12.86
CA ASP A 646 28.30 4.09 -12.39
C ASP A 646 27.58 4.97 -11.34
N ALA A 647 26.30 4.69 -11.06
CA ALA A 647 25.46 5.45 -10.13
C ALA A 647 26.15 5.62 -8.75
N PRO A 648 25.89 6.74 -8.03
CA PRO A 648 26.67 7.13 -6.85
C PRO A 648 26.49 6.17 -5.67
N THR A 649 27.26 5.08 -5.67
CA THR A 649 27.51 4.24 -4.50
C THR A 649 28.12 5.09 -3.38
N PRO A 650 27.73 4.89 -2.10
CA PRO A 650 28.28 5.66 -0.98
C PRO A 650 29.82 5.72 -0.97
N PRO A 651 30.44 6.87 -0.65
CA PRO A 651 31.89 7.00 -0.62
C PRO A 651 32.54 5.94 0.28
N GLY A 652 33.38 5.09 -0.30
CA GLY A 652 34.00 3.95 0.40
C GLY A 652 33.27 2.60 0.27
N SER A 653 32.23 2.50 -0.56
CA SER A 653 31.50 1.24 -0.79
C SER A 653 32.42 0.08 -1.20
N PRO A 654 32.29 -1.12 -0.58
CA PRO A 654 33.08 -2.30 -0.90
C PRO A 654 32.76 -2.90 -2.29
N LEU A 655 31.75 -2.37 -3.00
CA LEU A 655 31.27 -2.87 -4.29
C LEU A 655 31.96 -2.25 -5.51
N ALA A 656 32.86 -1.28 -5.32
CA ALA A 656 33.66 -0.72 -6.41
C ALA A 656 34.36 -1.77 -7.30
N PRO A 657 34.93 -2.88 -6.78
CA PRO A 657 35.54 -3.93 -7.61
C PRO A 657 34.55 -4.73 -8.48
N ALA A 658 33.25 -4.68 -8.21
CA ALA A 658 32.22 -5.38 -8.98
C ALA A 658 31.72 -4.61 -10.21
N ARG A 659 32.06 -3.31 -10.35
CA ARG A 659 31.64 -2.47 -11.50
C ARG A 659 32.05 -3.06 -12.87
N PRO A 660 33.26 -3.61 -13.07
CA PRO A 660 33.61 -4.32 -14.31
C PRO A 660 32.70 -5.52 -14.64
N ALA A 661 32.27 -6.28 -13.63
CA ALA A 661 31.32 -7.38 -13.79
C ALA A 661 29.91 -6.86 -14.12
N CYS A 662 29.52 -5.68 -13.63
CA CYS A 662 28.26 -5.02 -13.99
C CYS A 662 28.24 -4.69 -15.48
N TYR A 663 29.30 -4.07 -16.01
CA TYR A 663 29.43 -3.83 -17.46
C TYR A 663 29.45 -5.11 -18.29
N ALA A 664 30.13 -6.17 -17.82
CA ALA A 664 30.12 -7.46 -18.49
C ALA A 664 28.70 -8.06 -18.55
N CYS A 665 27.93 -7.97 -17.46
CA CYS A 665 26.53 -8.38 -17.41
C CYS A 665 25.64 -7.58 -18.37
N VAL A 666 25.74 -6.24 -18.35
CA VAL A 666 24.94 -5.36 -19.24
C VAL A 666 25.25 -5.64 -20.71
N ASN A 667 26.52 -5.81 -21.08
CA ASN A 667 26.92 -6.16 -22.45
C ASN A 667 26.43 -7.57 -22.85
N ALA A 668 26.52 -8.57 -21.97
CA ALA A 668 26.07 -9.92 -22.24
C ALA A 668 24.55 -10.02 -22.48
N ARG A 669 23.76 -9.14 -21.83
CA ARG A 669 22.29 -9.14 -21.88
C ARG A 669 21.67 -8.54 -23.15
N GLY A 670 22.46 -8.02 -24.08
CA GLY A 670 21.95 -7.58 -25.39
C GLY A 670 20.90 -6.47 -25.23
N SER A 671 19.64 -6.71 -25.64
CA SER A 671 18.54 -5.74 -25.51
C SER A 671 17.66 -5.94 -24.27
N ALA A 672 18.05 -6.80 -23.32
CA ALA A 672 17.29 -7.00 -22.08
C ALA A 672 17.61 -5.92 -21.02
N PRO A 673 16.70 -5.65 -20.05
CA PRO A 673 16.84 -4.47 -19.18
C PRO A 673 18.07 -4.52 -18.27
N SER A 674 18.96 -3.53 -18.38
CA SER A 674 20.23 -3.48 -17.64
C SER A 674 20.08 -3.26 -16.14
N TRP A 675 18.94 -2.72 -15.68
CA TRP A 675 18.65 -2.54 -14.25
C TRP A 675 18.74 -3.86 -13.49
N GLN A 676 18.53 -5.01 -14.16
CA GLN A 676 18.72 -6.34 -13.60
C GLN A 676 20.17 -6.61 -13.19
N CYS A 677 21.15 -6.13 -13.95
CA CYS A 677 22.56 -6.17 -13.55
C CYS A 677 22.85 -5.16 -12.43
N HIS A 678 22.30 -3.94 -12.53
CA HIS A 678 22.51 -2.90 -11.52
C HIS A 678 21.98 -3.28 -10.13
N ALA A 679 20.84 -3.98 -10.05
CA ALA A 679 20.25 -4.38 -8.77
C ALA A 679 21.14 -5.35 -7.96
N CYS A 680 22.08 -6.06 -8.61
CA CYS A 680 23.15 -6.80 -7.91
C CYS A 680 24.16 -5.90 -7.16
N LEU A 681 24.24 -4.60 -7.47
CA LEU A 681 25.10 -3.61 -6.81
C LEU A 681 24.36 -2.76 -5.76
N GLN A 682 23.02 -2.72 -5.77
CA GLN A 682 22.23 -1.84 -4.87
C GLN A 682 22.05 -2.40 -3.45
N LYS A 683 22.50 -3.62 -3.16
CA LYS A 683 22.36 -4.26 -1.84
C LYS A 683 23.53 -3.82 -0.94
N PRO A 684 23.31 -2.99 0.10
CA PRO A 684 24.40 -2.36 0.85
C PRO A 684 25.21 -3.33 1.72
N ALA A 685 24.71 -4.54 1.95
CA ALA A 685 25.39 -5.60 2.70
C ALA A 685 26.35 -6.46 1.85
N TYR A 686 26.41 -6.28 0.53
CA TYR A 686 27.16 -7.19 -0.35
C TYR A 686 28.67 -6.94 -0.33
N THR A 687 29.45 -8.04 -0.37
CA THR A 687 30.85 -8.04 -0.79
C THR A 687 30.98 -7.97 -2.32
N ALA A 688 32.17 -7.64 -2.82
CA ALA A 688 32.45 -7.66 -4.25
C ALA A 688 32.19 -9.04 -4.90
N ASP A 689 32.49 -10.14 -4.19
CA ASP A 689 32.29 -11.51 -4.67
C ASP A 689 30.80 -11.91 -4.67
N GLN A 690 30.03 -11.48 -3.67
CA GLN A 690 28.57 -11.62 -3.65
C GLN A 690 27.92 -10.91 -4.85
N ALA A 691 28.32 -9.67 -5.11
CA ALA A 691 27.85 -8.92 -6.28
C ALA A 691 28.30 -9.56 -7.60
N ALA A 692 29.56 -9.99 -7.72
CA ALA A 692 30.06 -10.68 -8.91
C ALA A 692 29.34 -12.01 -9.17
N THR A 693 28.97 -12.75 -8.12
CA THR A 693 28.20 -14.00 -8.22
C THR A 693 26.78 -13.73 -8.72
N CYS A 694 26.10 -12.73 -8.14
CA CYS A 694 24.79 -12.26 -8.62
C CYS A 694 24.87 -11.85 -10.10
N LEU A 695 25.82 -10.98 -10.45
CA LEU A 695 26.04 -10.50 -11.82
C LEU A 695 26.31 -11.63 -12.83
N SER A 696 27.07 -12.67 -12.42
CA SER A 696 27.34 -13.84 -13.27
C SER A 696 26.07 -14.65 -13.55
N CYS A 697 25.23 -14.83 -12.53
CA CYS A 697 23.93 -15.48 -12.64
C CYS A 697 22.97 -14.67 -13.55
N VAL A 698 22.93 -13.34 -13.40
CA VAL A 698 22.11 -12.45 -14.24
C VAL A 698 22.60 -12.37 -15.69
N ALA A 699 23.91 -12.48 -15.92
CA ALA A 699 24.52 -12.58 -17.24
C ALA A 699 24.24 -13.92 -17.94
N ALA A 700 24.05 -15.01 -17.17
CA ALA A 700 23.66 -16.32 -17.68
C ALA A 700 22.17 -16.42 -18.08
N GLY A 701 21.43 -15.30 -18.07
CA GLY A 701 19.99 -15.25 -18.35
C GLY A 701 19.10 -15.51 -17.13
N GLY A 702 19.70 -15.71 -15.95
CA GLY A 702 18.97 -15.73 -14.69
C GLY A 702 18.35 -14.38 -14.36
N ASP A 703 17.36 -14.41 -13.48
CA ASP A 703 16.67 -13.22 -12.99
C ASP A 703 17.46 -12.46 -11.91
N ALA A 704 17.36 -11.13 -11.89
CA ALA A 704 18.04 -10.26 -10.93
C ALA A 704 17.72 -10.53 -9.46
N TRP A 705 16.45 -10.72 -9.10
CA TRP A 705 16.06 -10.95 -7.70
C TRP A 705 16.37 -12.36 -7.24
N ALA A 706 16.18 -13.35 -8.12
CA ALA A 706 16.65 -14.70 -7.90
C ALA A 706 18.17 -14.67 -7.67
N CYS A 707 18.96 -14.15 -8.60
CA CYS A 707 20.41 -14.04 -8.47
C CYS A 707 20.88 -13.16 -7.30
N GLN A 708 20.04 -12.28 -6.74
CA GLN A 708 20.31 -11.56 -5.48
C GLN A 708 20.11 -12.48 -4.26
N GLN A 709 18.87 -12.84 -3.94
CA GLN A 709 18.53 -13.55 -2.70
C GLN A 709 19.13 -14.96 -2.65
N THR A 710 19.15 -15.64 -3.80
CA THR A 710 19.59 -17.05 -3.93
C THR A 710 21.11 -17.20 -3.84
N CYS A 711 21.89 -16.12 -3.94
CA CYS A 711 23.36 -16.16 -4.01
C CYS A 711 24.10 -15.55 -2.82
N THR A 712 23.45 -14.76 -1.94
CA THR A 712 24.17 -13.85 -1.03
C THR A 712 24.03 -14.15 0.46
N ASP A 713 22.90 -14.70 0.91
CA ASP A 713 22.78 -15.30 2.27
C ASP A 713 23.65 -16.58 2.43
N LEU A 714 24.32 -17.04 1.37
CA LEU A 714 24.90 -18.39 1.25
C LEU A 714 26.42 -18.46 1.06
N THR A 715 27.15 -17.34 1.03
CA THR A 715 28.54 -17.30 0.53
C THR A 715 29.62 -17.86 1.47
N THR A 716 29.30 -18.94 2.17
CA THR A 716 30.23 -19.84 2.86
C THR A 716 30.08 -21.30 2.43
N ASP A 717 29.01 -21.66 1.70
CA ASP A 717 28.75 -23.04 1.25
C ASP A 717 28.84 -23.14 -0.29
N PRO A 718 29.90 -23.77 -0.83
CA PRO A 718 30.10 -23.88 -2.28
C PRO A 718 29.19 -24.91 -2.95
N ASP A 719 28.59 -25.85 -2.22
CA ASP A 719 27.75 -26.92 -2.80
C ASP A 719 26.34 -26.43 -3.15
N LEU A 720 25.91 -25.31 -2.55
CA LEU A 720 24.62 -24.68 -2.80
C LEU A 720 24.58 -23.81 -4.07
N LEU A 721 25.70 -23.18 -4.45
CA LEU A 721 25.75 -22.28 -5.60
C LEU A 721 25.42 -22.96 -6.94
N PRO A 722 25.89 -24.19 -7.24
CA PRO A 722 25.46 -24.93 -8.43
C PRO A 722 23.96 -25.23 -8.45
N ILE A 723 23.36 -25.57 -7.30
CA ILE A 723 21.93 -25.90 -7.19
C ILE A 723 21.08 -24.64 -7.41
N CYS A 724 21.48 -23.52 -6.80
CA CYS A 724 20.96 -22.18 -7.06
C CYS A 724 20.98 -21.86 -8.56
N SER A 725 22.15 -21.89 -9.18
CA SER A 725 22.36 -21.49 -10.58
C SER A 725 21.56 -22.37 -11.55
N ALA A 726 21.59 -23.69 -11.37
CA ALA A 726 20.84 -24.63 -12.19
C ALA A 726 19.30 -24.48 -12.04
N CYS A 727 18.82 -24.03 -10.87
CA CYS A 727 17.40 -23.76 -10.66
C CYS A 727 16.99 -22.41 -11.27
N ALA A 728 17.76 -21.34 -11.03
CA ALA A 728 17.48 -19.97 -11.48
C ALA A 728 17.69 -19.75 -13.00
N SER A 729 18.23 -20.75 -13.72
CA SER A 729 18.37 -20.77 -15.18
C SER A 729 17.52 -21.86 -15.87
N ASP A 730 16.75 -22.65 -15.11
CA ASP A 730 15.89 -23.71 -15.65
C ASP A 730 14.74 -23.10 -16.48
N PRO A 731 14.61 -23.39 -17.79
CA PRO A 731 13.58 -22.77 -18.63
C PRO A 731 12.14 -23.03 -18.17
N ALA A 732 11.86 -24.15 -17.49
CA ALA A 732 10.53 -24.44 -16.95
C ALA A 732 10.25 -23.60 -15.70
N VAL A 733 11.26 -23.32 -14.87
CA VAL A 733 11.14 -22.36 -13.76
C VAL A 733 11.01 -20.94 -14.30
N MET A 734 11.83 -20.55 -15.27
CA MET A 734 11.74 -19.22 -15.91
C MET A 734 10.32 -18.96 -16.46
N ALA A 735 9.73 -19.94 -17.15
CA ALA A 735 8.37 -19.87 -17.66
C ALA A 735 7.27 -19.86 -16.58
N ALA A 736 7.56 -20.36 -15.37
CA ALA A 736 6.69 -20.31 -14.20
C ALA A 736 7.03 -19.14 -13.24
N GLY A 737 8.02 -18.31 -13.57
CA GLY A 737 8.61 -17.29 -12.70
C GLY A 737 9.92 -17.75 -12.03
N ALA A 738 11.05 -17.27 -12.58
CA ALA A 738 12.43 -17.52 -12.14
C ALA A 738 12.65 -17.47 -10.61
N TRP A 739 11.97 -16.54 -9.97
CA TRP A 739 11.96 -16.23 -8.55
C TRP A 739 11.78 -17.45 -7.64
N ARG A 740 11.06 -18.48 -8.10
CA ARG A 740 10.64 -19.62 -7.26
C ARG A 740 11.83 -20.32 -6.57
N CYS A 741 13.02 -20.29 -7.15
CA CYS A 741 14.22 -20.91 -6.57
C CYS A 741 14.76 -20.18 -5.33
N GLY A 742 14.61 -18.86 -5.22
CA GLY A 742 15.14 -18.09 -4.09
C GLY A 742 14.49 -18.46 -2.76
N SER A 743 13.17 -18.66 -2.77
CA SER A 743 12.39 -19.10 -1.61
C SER A 743 12.91 -20.42 -1.02
N CYS A 744 13.45 -21.30 -1.87
CA CYS A 744 13.99 -22.58 -1.43
C CYS A 744 15.28 -22.43 -0.64
N MET A 745 16.21 -21.58 -1.06
CA MET A 745 17.47 -21.39 -0.32
C MET A 745 17.23 -20.69 1.00
N GLU A 746 16.47 -19.58 0.99
CA GLU A 746 16.18 -18.76 2.16
C GLU A 746 15.55 -19.56 3.32
N ALA A 747 14.74 -20.57 3.02
CA ALA A 747 14.07 -21.38 4.02
C ALA A 747 14.79 -22.69 4.35
N ALA A 748 15.35 -23.39 3.35
CA ALA A 748 15.98 -24.67 3.58
C ALA A 748 17.41 -24.56 4.13
N VAL A 749 18.18 -23.51 3.78
CA VAL A 749 19.57 -23.39 4.25
C VAL A 749 19.61 -22.92 5.70
N ARG A 750 18.72 -22.01 6.11
CA ARG A 750 18.59 -21.57 7.52
C ARG A 750 18.15 -22.68 8.49
N ALA A 751 17.77 -23.86 8.00
CA ALA A 751 17.25 -24.96 8.81
C ALA A 751 17.93 -26.34 8.58
N ASN A 752 18.28 -26.70 7.34
CA ASN A 752 18.44 -28.11 6.92
C ASN A 752 19.52 -28.41 5.86
N GLY A 753 20.11 -27.41 5.20
CA GLY A 753 21.16 -27.61 4.20
C GLY A 753 20.71 -28.18 2.84
N ALA A 754 21.66 -28.74 2.09
CA ALA A 754 21.55 -29.02 0.64
C ALA A 754 20.41 -29.99 0.25
N ASP A 755 20.11 -31.01 1.05
CA ASP A 755 19.02 -31.96 0.74
C ASP A 755 17.63 -31.28 0.75
N ALA A 756 17.40 -30.39 1.73
CA ALA A 756 16.15 -29.66 1.84
C ALA A 756 16.02 -28.60 0.73
N VAL A 757 17.14 -27.97 0.34
CA VAL A 757 17.22 -27.13 -0.85
C VAL A 757 16.82 -27.94 -2.08
N SER A 758 17.47 -29.08 -2.32
CA SER A 758 17.23 -29.93 -3.49
C SER A 758 15.78 -30.39 -3.60
N GLY A 759 15.17 -30.82 -2.49
CA GLY A 759 13.75 -31.20 -2.41
C GLY A 759 12.80 -30.03 -2.71
N CYS A 760 13.10 -28.83 -2.20
CA CYS A 760 12.32 -27.63 -2.52
C CYS A 760 12.50 -27.21 -3.99
N SER A 761 13.72 -27.19 -4.52
CA SER A 761 14.00 -26.87 -5.93
C SER A 761 13.43 -27.91 -6.90
N ALA A 762 13.21 -29.16 -6.47
CA ALA A 762 12.45 -30.15 -7.23
C ALA A 762 10.94 -29.86 -7.21
N CYS A 763 10.38 -29.51 -6.05
CA CYS A 763 8.99 -29.06 -5.90
C CYS A 763 8.70 -27.82 -6.76
N VAL A 764 9.60 -26.85 -6.78
CA VAL A 764 9.54 -25.65 -7.64
C VAL A 764 9.60 -25.99 -9.14
N ARG A 765 10.52 -26.87 -9.56
CA ARG A 765 10.62 -27.32 -10.97
C ARG A 765 9.41 -28.14 -11.42
N ALA A 766 8.68 -28.75 -10.50
CA ALA A 766 7.37 -29.36 -10.76
C ALA A 766 6.21 -28.33 -10.83
N GLY A 767 6.50 -27.04 -10.96
CA GLY A 767 5.51 -25.97 -11.14
C GLY A 767 4.75 -25.57 -9.87
N ARG A 768 5.19 -26.04 -8.69
CA ARG A 768 4.51 -25.76 -7.41
C ARG A 768 4.89 -24.38 -6.86
N GLU A 769 4.05 -23.82 -5.99
CA GLU A 769 4.26 -22.48 -5.43
C GLU A 769 5.44 -22.46 -4.47
N SER A 770 6.34 -21.48 -4.64
CA SER A 770 7.63 -21.53 -3.96
C SER A 770 7.53 -21.28 -2.47
N TRP A 771 6.57 -20.49 -1.96
CA TRP A 771 6.32 -20.40 -0.51
C TRP A 771 5.89 -21.74 0.09
N ALA A 772 5.16 -22.58 -0.65
CA ALA A 772 4.70 -23.88 -0.17
C ALA A 772 5.86 -24.87 -0.13
N CYS A 773 6.63 -24.97 -1.22
CA CYS A 773 7.87 -25.74 -1.25
C CYS A 773 8.88 -25.27 -0.18
N SER A 774 8.99 -23.96 0.02
CA SER A 774 9.89 -23.28 0.97
C SER A 774 9.50 -23.58 2.42
N ALA A 775 8.24 -23.40 2.80
CA ALA A 775 7.73 -23.70 4.13
C ALA A 775 7.79 -25.20 4.45
N CYS A 776 7.63 -26.09 3.45
CA CYS A 776 7.96 -27.50 3.62
C CYS A 776 9.47 -27.73 3.83
N GLY A 777 10.33 -27.09 3.03
CA GLY A 777 11.79 -27.17 3.13
C GLY A 777 12.35 -26.65 4.46
N ALA A 778 11.68 -25.70 5.10
CA ALA A 778 11.99 -25.19 6.44
C ALA A 778 11.72 -26.19 7.57
N LYS A 779 10.82 -27.17 7.40
CA LYS A 779 10.49 -28.13 8.47
C LYS A 779 11.76 -28.90 8.84
N ALA A 780 12.20 -28.76 10.10
CA ALA A 780 13.48 -29.31 10.58
C ALA A 780 13.53 -30.85 10.52
N ASP A 781 12.43 -31.52 10.89
CA ASP A 781 12.31 -32.96 10.69
C ASP A 781 12.23 -33.32 9.19
N ALA A 782 13.09 -34.25 8.77
CA ALA A 782 13.15 -34.75 7.42
C ALA A 782 11.90 -35.52 7.01
N ALA A 783 11.24 -36.24 7.92
CA ALA A 783 10.01 -36.97 7.59
C ALA A 783 8.84 -36.00 7.35
N ALA A 784 8.63 -35.02 8.23
CA ALA A 784 7.65 -33.95 8.07
C ALA A 784 7.90 -33.09 6.82
N ARG A 785 9.16 -32.74 6.54
CA ARG A 785 9.58 -32.05 5.31
C ARG A 785 9.20 -32.84 4.05
N ASN A 786 9.55 -34.12 4.00
CA ASN A 786 9.29 -34.96 2.83
C ASN A 786 7.78 -35.24 2.65
N ALA A 787 7.03 -35.44 3.74
CA ALA A 787 5.58 -35.57 3.69
C ALA A 787 4.88 -34.29 3.21
N CYS A 788 5.32 -33.13 3.71
CA CYS A 788 4.85 -31.82 3.27
C CYS A 788 5.13 -31.59 1.77
N LEU A 789 6.36 -31.83 1.30
CA LEU A 789 6.71 -31.71 -0.11
C LEU A 789 5.89 -32.67 -1.00
N ALA A 790 5.68 -33.92 -0.57
CA ALA A 790 4.85 -34.88 -1.29
C ALA A 790 3.37 -34.46 -1.37
N CYS A 791 2.84 -33.85 -0.31
CA CYS A 791 1.51 -33.26 -0.31
C CYS A 791 1.44 -32.04 -1.23
N VAL A 792 2.39 -31.10 -1.16
CA VAL A 792 2.45 -29.91 -2.04
C VAL A 792 2.58 -30.31 -3.51
N LEU A 793 3.31 -31.38 -3.82
CA LEU A 793 3.43 -31.94 -5.18
C LEU A 793 2.12 -32.52 -5.72
N SER A 794 1.26 -33.10 -4.86
CA SER A 794 0.08 -33.88 -5.27
C SER A 794 -1.27 -33.18 -5.06
N SER A 795 -1.38 -32.26 -4.09
CA SER A 795 -2.57 -31.44 -3.83
C SER A 795 -2.69 -30.28 -4.82
N SER A 796 -3.90 -29.76 -5.05
CA SER A 796 -4.11 -28.42 -5.63
C SER A 796 -4.02 -27.33 -4.53
N ALA A 797 -4.65 -27.57 -3.38
CA ALA A 797 -4.68 -26.70 -2.21
C ALA A 797 -3.38 -26.80 -1.40
N GLN A 798 -2.30 -26.17 -1.88
CA GLN A 798 -0.95 -26.33 -1.33
C GLN A 798 -0.80 -25.87 0.14
N TRP A 799 -1.68 -24.99 0.64
CA TRP A 799 -1.61 -24.51 2.03
C TRP A 799 -2.00 -25.58 3.05
N SER A 800 -2.93 -26.49 2.71
CA SER A 800 -3.33 -27.59 3.60
C SER A 800 -2.26 -28.68 3.76
N CYS A 801 -1.11 -28.52 3.10
CA CYS A 801 0.08 -29.36 3.25
C CYS A 801 1.15 -28.74 4.15
N VAL A 802 1.10 -27.41 4.33
CA VAL A 802 2.12 -26.61 5.02
C VAL A 802 1.79 -26.46 6.51
N VAL A 803 0.51 -26.36 6.85
CA VAL A 803 -0.03 -26.44 8.21
C VAL A 803 0.10 -27.89 8.71
#